data_AF-A0A7G3G7X6-F1
#
_entry.id   AF-A0A7G3G7X6-F1
#
_cell.length_a   1.000
_cell.length_b   1.000
_cell.length_c   1.000
_cell.angle_alpha   90.00
_cell.angle_beta   90.00
_cell.angle_gamma   90.00
#
_symmetry.space_group_name_H-M   'P 1'
#
loop_
_entity.id
_entity.type
_entity.pdbx_description
1 polymer ?
#
loop_
_entity_poly.entity_id
_entity_poly.type
_entity_poly.pdbx_seq_one_letter_code
_entity_poly.pdbx_strand_id
1 'polypeptide(L)'
;MYIGKMAKIIFVFILMVSGSVFAAGLQCYTTLAYSVPKASPCFLDRNSAASWGWNNSVSADGSHQAIDGNEDQSEYSFAGLLQNGTGPSGYWWAYNFSSPRWGNSGPWPYLPLFQCNDQQFPGFVSNSCRPKCDVGLYLGPNNNCQPLVACPNGLCEQPELGVPNTCTGNPINTATGNKLQTEPDFIWGNGLKFTRYYNGSSVAEQGLGIGWKHNLMRRIVPVAPILDGVSSFHLAIAPKDADPDWLAYYGLINTSSVSSVAQYLLEREDGKRFAFSSNGQAQSSTAENPYQLIISPDGFTVKEGTNTESYDKQGKLIQIAMLNGQSMAFSYDESGRLSKIVDKLGRQLVFNYESSIYLSSVQADEVTVASYAYDAGRLSKVTYADNTSRQYLYEDTRNPTLLTGLIDESGQRFASWAYNEQGQAISSEHAGGVDKFTLNFGGDPASGTRWTEETDPLGSVRRYQFKLVAGTWRLQGKDQPGGAGCSAASNNLLYDANGNVTSRTDFNGNKTTYVYDLARLLETSRTEAAGTPLARTISTEWHATWRLPLKVTEPGRATTFQYDDKANLLNKAITADGQTRRWSWTYADLGQVKTSTDPDGKTSSYQYDAQSNLTALTNAAQQMTQFTRYDANGNPLEILSPDGIKSILTYDARNRLISRQVGAALSRFDYWPTGLLKQATLPSGLVINYLYDAAHRLSEITDNQGHREVYTLNKAGLQEQVDRYDPDSTLANGLLQVQQAQSVKPAK
;
A
#
# COMPACT_ATOMS: atom_id res chain seq x y z
N MET A 1 -31.33 11.10 4.38
CA MET A 1 -30.78 9.75 4.03
C MET A 1 -29.77 9.75 2.86
N TYR A 2 -29.77 10.72 1.92
CA TYR A 2 -28.91 10.65 0.71
C TYR A 2 -27.49 11.24 0.84
N ILE A 3 -27.25 12.19 1.75
CA ILE A 3 -25.95 12.90 1.87
C ILE A 3 -24.79 11.92 2.07
N GLY A 4 -24.84 11.04 3.07
CA GLY A 4 -23.72 10.14 3.39
C GLY A 4 -23.30 9.23 2.23
N LYS A 5 -24.23 8.84 1.34
CA LYS A 5 -23.91 8.09 0.12
C LYS A 5 -23.26 8.99 -0.93
N MET A 6 -23.83 10.16 -1.22
CA MET A 6 -23.26 11.10 -2.19
C MET A 6 -21.88 11.62 -1.75
N ALA A 7 -21.74 12.00 -0.49
CA ALA A 7 -20.49 12.53 0.07
C ALA A 7 -19.33 11.52 0.01
N LYS A 8 -19.62 10.23 0.24
CA LYS A 8 -18.63 9.14 0.08
C LYS A 8 -18.27 8.89 -1.38
N ILE A 9 -19.24 8.95 -2.30
CA ILE A 9 -18.99 8.85 -3.75
C ILE A 9 -18.12 10.02 -4.24
N ILE A 10 -18.37 11.25 -3.76
CA ILE A 10 -17.57 12.44 -4.12
C ILE A 10 -16.13 12.32 -3.59
N PHE A 11 -15.95 11.89 -2.34
CA PHE A 11 -14.62 11.69 -1.76
C PHE A 11 -13.81 10.65 -2.56
N VAL A 12 -14.44 9.52 -2.91
CA VAL A 12 -13.88 8.48 -3.78
C VAL A 12 -13.57 9.00 -5.19
N PHE A 13 -14.44 9.85 -5.75
CA PHE A 13 -14.25 10.44 -7.08
C PHE A 13 -13.09 11.44 -7.13
N ILE A 14 -12.92 12.29 -6.10
CA ILE A 14 -11.82 13.26 -6.04
C ILE A 14 -10.48 12.53 -5.95
N LEU A 15 -10.39 11.47 -5.13
CA LEU A 15 -9.20 10.61 -5.04
C LEU A 15 -8.82 9.96 -6.39
N MET A 16 -9.78 9.70 -7.28
CA MET A 16 -9.51 9.18 -8.63
C MET A 16 -8.99 10.22 -9.63
N VAL A 17 -9.26 11.52 -9.41
CA VAL A 17 -8.98 12.59 -10.38
C VAL A 17 -7.83 13.51 -9.94
N SER A 18 -7.45 13.51 -8.66
CA SER A 18 -6.39 14.35 -8.10
C SER A 18 -4.96 13.82 -8.27
N GLY A 19 -4.76 12.68 -8.94
CA GLY A 19 -3.45 12.10 -9.28
C GLY A 19 -2.53 11.74 -8.09
N SER A 20 -3.00 11.98 -6.87
CA SER A 20 -2.17 12.04 -5.66
C SER A 20 -2.14 10.69 -4.96
N VAL A 21 -1.19 9.86 -5.38
CA VAL A 21 -0.76 8.63 -4.71
C VAL A 21 -1.90 7.65 -4.40
N PHE A 22 -2.41 6.99 -5.44
CA PHE A 22 -2.32 5.52 -5.49
C PHE A 22 -2.52 5.07 -6.94
N ALA A 23 -1.49 4.44 -7.51
CA ALA A 23 -1.69 3.50 -8.60
C ALA A 23 -2.38 2.27 -8.00
N ALA A 24 -3.71 2.34 -7.88
CA ALA A 24 -4.62 1.27 -7.49
C ALA A 24 -6.00 1.67 -8.01
N GLY A 25 -6.25 1.37 -9.29
CA GLY A 25 -7.41 1.94 -9.99
C GLY A 25 -8.75 1.35 -9.53
N LEU A 26 -9.81 2.11 -9.77
CA LEU A 26 -11.19 1.63 -9.80
C LEU A 26 -11.88 2.26 -11.02
N GLN A 27 -12.53 1.44 -11.84
CA GLN A 27 -13.35 1.93 -12.95
C GLN A 27 -14.77 2.27 -12.49
N CYS A 28 -15.31 3.33 -13.09
CA CYS A 28 -16.73 3.56 -13.41
C CYS A 28 -17.81 3.17 -12.38
N TYR A 29 -18.44 4.20 -11.80
CA TYR A 29 -19.87 4.15 -11.47
C TYR A 29 -20.63 5.21 -12.27
N THR A 30 -21.44 4.77 -13.23
CA THR A 30 -22.47 5.60 -13.87
C THR A 30 -23.73 5.60 -13.02
N THR A 31 -24.29 6.77 -12.76
CA THR A 31 -25.54 6.95 -12.01
C THR A 31 -26.77 6.64 -12.85
N LEU A 32 -27.68 5.82 -12.32
CA LEU A 32 -29.10 5.86 -12.67
C LEU A 32 -29.91 5.95 -11.37
N ALA A 33 -30.74 6.98 -11.27
CA ALA A 33 -31.65 7.20 -10.15
C ALA A 33 -33.09 6.93 -10.62
N TYR A 34 -33.91 6.29 -9.79
CA TYR A 34 -35.38 6.36 -9.90
C TYR A 34 -36.06 6.20 -8.52
N SER A 35 -37.37 6.46 -8.51
CA SER A 35 -38.11 7.07 -7.39
C SER A 35 -38.93 6.14 -6.49
N VAL A 36 -39.25 6.62 -5.29
CA VAL A 36 -40.13 6.01 -4.28
C VAL A 36 -41.62 6.26 -4.59
N PRO A 37 -42.53 5.34 -4.19
CA PRO A 37 -43.77 5.80 -3.55
C PRO A 37 -44.21 5.02 -2.27
N LYS A 38 -44.32 5.77 -1.16
CA LYS A 38 -45.34 5.77 -0.07
C LYS A 38 -45.88 4.47 0.62
N ALA A 39 -45.67 4.47 1.96
CA ALA A 39 -46.66 4.33 3.07
C ALA A 39 -47.34 2.98 3.47
N SER A 40 -46.95 2.48 4.67
CA SER A 40 -47.68 2.07 5.92
C SER A 40 -49.17 1.60 5.94
N PRO A 41 -49.77 1.04 7.05
CA PRO A 41 -49.24 0.71 8.42
C PRO A 41 -49.77 -0.61 9.12
N CYS A 42 -49.34 -0.85 10.39
CA CYS A 42 -49.92 -1.72 11.46
C CYS A 42 -49.87 -3.28 11.31
N PHE A 43 -49.91 -4.16 12.34
CA PHE A 43 -50.44 -4.12 13.74
C PHE A 43 -49.61 -4.95 14.78
N LEU A 44 -50.02 -4.93 16.07
CA LEU A 44 -49.48 -5.62 17.28
C LEU A 44 -49.73 -7.18 17.29
N ASP A 45 -49.37 -8.04 18.27
CA ASP A 45 -49.06 -7.89 19.73
C ASP A 45 -48.34 -9.10 20.41
N ARG A 46 -47.74 -8.85 21.60
CA ARG A 46 -47.53 -9.69 22.83
C ARG A 46 -46.93 -11.13 22.93
N ASN A 47 -46.06 -11.24 23.97
CA ASN A 47 -45.92 -12.33 25.00
C ASN A 47 -45.34 -13.72 24.60
N SER A 48 -44.61 -14.46 25.46
CA SER A 48 -44.01 -14.20 26.80
C SER A 48 -43.07 -15.34 27.28
N ALA A 49 -42.09 -15.00 28.12
CA ALA A 49 -41.54 -15.76 29.27
C ALA A 49 -40.71 -17.08 29.11
N ALA A 50 -39.47 -17.01 29.63
CA ALA A 50 -38.89 -17.86 30.70
C ALA A 50 -38.50 -19.36 30.48
N SER A 51 -37.18 -19.56 30.28
CA SER A 51 -36.21 -20.40 31.06
C SER A 51 -36.48 -21.87 31.48
N TRP A 52 -35.44 -22.72 31.34
CA TRP A 52 -34.78 -23.63 32.34
C TRP A 52 -34.09 -24.87 31.69
N GLY A 53 -33.07 -25.45 32.35
CA GLY A 53 -32.31 -26.67 31.92
C GLY A 53 -30.88 -26.35 31.45
N TRP A 54 -29.76 -26.49 32.20
CA TRP A 54 -29.22 -27.52 33.12
C TRP A 54 -28.62 -28.79 32.48
N ASN A 55 -27.28 -28.72 32.28
CA ASN A 55 -26.23 -29.69 32.63
C ASN A 55 -26.08 -31.09 32.01
N ASN A 56 -24.79 -31.46 31.94
CA ASN A 56 -24.16 -32.79 31.81
C ASN A 56 -24.26 -33.51 30.44
N SER A 57 -23.27 -34.26 29.96
CA SER A 57 -21.78 -34.36 30.04
C SER A 57 -21.38 -35.78 29.58
N VAL A 58 -20.08 -36.02 29.35
CA VAL A 58 -19.42 -37.35 29.20
C VAL A 58 -19.52 -38.06 27.82
N SER A 59 -18.40 -38.04 27.08
CA SER A 59 -17.57 -39.18 26.57
C SER A 59 -18.25 -40.45 25.96
N ALA A 60 -17.69 -41.21 25.01
CA ALA A 60 -16.39 -41.20 24.31
C ALA A 60 -16.42 -42.17 23.10
N ASP A 61 -15.37 -42.13 22.27
CA ASP A 61 -14.75 -43.27 21.55
C ASP A 61 -15.53 -43.94 20.37
N GLY A 62 -14.79 -44.64 19.49
CA GLY A 62 -15.33 -45.51 18.43
C GLY A 62 -14.74 -45.28 17.03
N SER A 63 -14.24 -46.35 16.40
CA SER A 63 -13.41 -46.36 15.18
C SER A 63 -14.03 -47.17 14.00
N HIS A 64 -13.26 -47.35 12.91
CA HIS A 64 -13.50 -48.21 11.72
C HIS A 64 -14.54 -47.74 10.67
N GLN A 65 -14.51 -48.16 9.39
CA GLN A 65 -13.40 -48.42 8.44
C GLN A 65 -14.00 -48.47 7.01
N ALA A 66 -13.15 -48.52 5.97
CA ALA A 66 -13.41 -48.53 4.51
C ALA A 66 -14.51 -49.47 3.94
N ILE A 67 -14.90 -49.24 2.67
CA ILE A 67 -14.91 -50.25 1.56
C ILE A 67 -15.21 -49.59 0.19
N ASP A 68 -14.71 -50.23 -0.88
CA ASP A 68 -14.73 -49.87 -2.32
C ASP A 68 -16.09 -50.02 -3.06
N GLY A 69 -16.11 -49.60 -4.34
CA GLY A 69 -17.01 -50.13 -5.39
C GLY A 69 -17.45 -49.09 -6.43
N ASN A 70 -16.71 -48.87 -7.53
CA ASN A 70 -16.93 -49.46 -8.87
C ASN A 70 -18.36 -49.32 -9.44
N GLU A 71 -18.53 -48.62 -10.58
CA GLU A 71 -18.74 -49.29 -11.88
C GLU A 71 -18.60 -48.31 -13.06
N ASP A 72 -18.57 -48.88 -14.28
CA ASP A 72 -17.99 -48.32 -15.51
C ASP A 72 -19.03 -48.39 -16.67
N GLN A 73 -18.65 -47.95 -17.88
CA GLN A 73 -19.33 -48.18 -19.18
C GLN A 73 -20.56 -47.32 -19.54
N SER A 74 -20.94 -47.14 -20.82
CA SER A 74 -20.20 -47.03 -22.10
C SER A 74 -21.16 -46.53 -23.21
N GLU A 75 -20.61 -45.94 -24.28
CA GLU A 75 -21.11 -45.83 -25.68
C GLU A 75 -22.61 -45.60 -26.03
N TYR A 76 -22.90 -44.72 -27.00
CA TYR A 76 -23.26 -45.09 -28.38
C TYR A 76 -23.42 -43.84 -29.29
N SER A 77 -23.40 -44.04 -30.61
CA SER A 77 -23.23 -43.00 -31.65
C SER A 77 -24.29 -43.08 -32.77
N PHE A 78 -24.07 -42.35 -33.89
CA PHE A 78 -24.88 -42.16 -35.13
C PHE A 78 -25.91 -41.01 -35.17
N ALA A 79 -26.31 -40.47 -36.33
CA ALA A 79 -25.56 -39.83 -37.45
C ALA A 79 -26.51 -39.36 -38.58
N GLY A 80 -26.20 -38.23 -39.24
CA GLY A 80 -26.78 -37.79 -40.53
C GLY A 80 -28.16 -37.09 -40.48
N LEU A 81 -28.59 -36.33 -41.49
CA LEU A 81 -27.98 -35.91 -42.77
C LEU A 81 -28.84 -34.78 -43.41
N LEU A 82 -28.23 -33.87 -44.21
CA LEU A 82 -28.85 -33.04 -45.28
C LEU A 82 -29.91 -31.96 -44.90
N GLN A 83 -30.15 -30.87 -45.64
CA GLN A 83 -29.33 -30.00 -46.52
C GLN A 83 -30.13 -28.71 -46.88
N ASN A 84 -29.44 -27.61 -47.21
CA ASN A 84 -29.92 -26.42 -47.98
C ASN A 84 -31.01 -25.49 -47.39
N GLY A 85 -30.90 -24.19 -47.72
CA GLY A 85 -32.08 -23.29 -47.77
C GLY A 85 -31.92 -21.86 -47.22
N THR A 86 -31.23 -20.99 -47.96
CA THR A 86 -31.52 -19.54 -48.13
C THR A 86 -32.40 -18.77 -47.10
N GLY A 87 -31.85 -17.69 -46.51
CA GLY A 87 -32.67 -16.57 -45.99
C GLY A 87 -33.21 -15.66 -47.14
N PRO A 88 -33.67 -14.41 -46.87
CA PRO A 88 -33.59 -13.66 -45.62
C PRO A 88 -34.86 -12.84 -45.22
N SER A 89 -34.75 -12.04 -44.15
CA SER A 89 -35.43 -10.74 -43.89
C SER A 89 -36.94 -10.68 -43.55
N GLY A 90 -37.32 -9.69 -42.71
CA GLY A 90 -38.59 -8.95 -42.96
C GLY A 90 -39.68 -8.82 -41.89
N TYR A 91 -39.34 -8.37 -40.67
CA TYR A 91 -40.17 -7.50 -39.79
C TYR A 91 -41.73 -7.52 -39.82
N TRP A 92 -42.31 -7.97 -38.68
CA TRP A 92 -43.55 -7.50 -37.99
C TRP A 92 -44.92 -7.44 -38.69
N TRP A 93 -45.92 -8.14 -38.11
CA TRP A 93 -47.11 -7.57 -37.41
C TRP A 93 -47.89 -8.72 -36.71
N ALA A 94 -49.11 -8.51 -36.20
CA ALA A 94 -49.39 -8.13 -34.81
C ALA A 94 -50.83 -8.53 -34.38
N TYR A 95 -51.17 -8.43 -33.07
CA TYR A 95 -52.53 -8.47 -32.48
C TYR A 95 -53.31 -9.83 -32.51
N ASN A 96 -54.20 -10.17 -31.56
CA ASN A 96 -54.29 -9.83 -30.12
C ASN A 96 -55.22 -10.81 -29.35
N PHE A 97 -55.05 -10.87 -28.02
CA PHE A 97 -55.98 -11.32 -26.95
C PHE A 97 -57.11 -12.36 -27.18
N SER A 98 -57.10 -13.40 -26.33
CA SER A 98 -58.11 -13.52 -25.26
C SER A 98 -57.54 -14.26 -24.03
N SER A 99 -57.65 -13.63 -22.86
CA SER A 99 -57.31 -14.16 -21.52
C SER A 99 -58.60 -14.74 -20.85
N PRO A 100 -58.70 -15.07 -19.53
CA PRO A 100 -57.71 -15.07 -18.44
C PRO A 100 -57.75 -16.27 -17.44
N ARG A 101 -56.70 -16.44 -16.62
CA ARG A 101 -56.75 -16.41 -15.12
C ARG A 101 -55.43 -16.85 -14.47
N TRP A 102 -54.52 -15.88 -14.34
CA TRP A 102 -53.60 -15.65 -13.21
C TRP A 102 -53.33 -16.82 -12.23
N GLY A 103 -52.36 -17.66 -12.57
CA GLY A 103 -51.46 -18.28 -11.59
C GLY A 103 -50.08 -17.62 -11.70
N ASN A 104 -49.43 -17.31 -10.57
CA ASN A 104 -48.08 -16.76 -10.57
C ASN A 104 -47.08 -17.83 -11.08
N SER A 105 -46.63 -17.67 -12.32
CA SER A 105 -45.50 -18.41 -12.89
C SER A 105 -44.40 -17.41 -13.25
N GLY A 106 -43.27 -17.48 -12.56
CA GLY A 106 -42.12 -16.61 -12.83
C GLY A 106 -41.24 -17.09 -14.01
N PRO A 107 -40.38 -16.22 -14.55
CA PRO A 107 -39.17 -16.58 -15.29
C PRO A 107 -37.93 -16.44 -14.38
N TRP A 108 -37.03 -17.42 -14.23
CA TRP A 108 -36.14 -18.05 -15.22
C TRP A 108 -35.26 -17.03 -15.99
N PRO A 109 -33.93 -17.23 -16.14
CA PRO A 109 -32.98 -17.99 -15.31
C PRO A 109 -31.89 -17.08 -14.67
N TYR A 110 -31.13 -17.62 -13.71
CA TYR A 110 -29.95 -16.93 -13.16
C TYR A 110 -28.85 -16.75 -14.22
N LEU A 111 -28.39 -15.51 -14.44
CA LEU A 111 -27.13 -15.22 -15.11
C LEU A 111 -26.04 -14.91 -14.07
N PRO A 112 -24.93 -15.68 -13.99
CA PRO A 112 -23.88 -15.43 -13.02
C PRO A 112 -22.94 -14.31 -13.48
N LEU A 113 -23.23 -13.07 -13.07
CA LEU A 113 -22.35 -11.92 -13.28
C LEU A 113 -21.21 -11.89 -12.24
N PHE A 114 -20.19 -12.72 -12.46
CA PHE A 114 -18.89 -12.60 -11.80
C PHE A 114 -17.76 -12.71 -12.84
N GLN A 115 -17.36 -11.57 -13.42
CA GLN A 115 -16.09 -11.42 -14.14
C GLN A 115 -15.17 -10.48 -13.35
N CYS A 116 -14.06 -11.01 -12.83
CA CYS A 116 -12.99 -10.20 -12.23
C CYS A 116 -12.11 -9.61 -13.34
N ASN A 117 -11.83 -8.30 -13.31
CA ASN A 117 -11.01 -7.63 -14.33
C ASN A 117 -9.62 -7.24 -13.76
N ASP A 118 -8.64 -8.10 -13.99
CA ASP A 118 -7.29 -8.10 -13.37
C ASP A 118 -6.30 -7.17 -14.12
N GLN A 119 -6.71 -5.92 -14.39
CA GLN A 119 -6.20 -5.08 -15.50
C GLN A 119 -5.22 -3.93 -15.13
N GLN A 120 -4.87 -3.68 -13.86
CA GLN A 120 -4.30 -2.36 -13.45
C GLN A 120 -2.99 -2.34 -12.63
N PHE A 121 -2.11 -3.35 -12.72
CA PHE A 121 -0.78 -3.30 -12.08
C PHE A 121 0.36 -3.91 -12.94
N PRO A 122 1.40 -3.13 -13.29
CA PRO A 122 2.73 -3.65 -13.60
C PRO A 122 3.55 -3.75 -12.31
N GLY A 123 3.45 -4.89 -11.63
CA GLY A 123 4.13 -5.13 -10.34
C GLY A 123 3.90 -6.54 -9.79
N PHE A 124 4.59 -6.91 -8.71
CA PHE A 124 4.54 -8.25 -8.12
C PHE A 124 3.11 -8.70 -7.76
N VAL A 125 2.87 -10.01 -7.93
CA VAL A 125 1.56 -10.65 -7.74
C VAL A 125 1.04 -10.46 -6.31
N SER A 126 -0.09 -9.77 -6.16
CA SER A 126 -0.92 -9.80 -4.96
C SER A 126 -2.12 -10.73 -5.15
N ASN A 127 -2.62 -11.33 -4.07
CA ASN A 127 -3.71 -12.33 -4.08
C ASN A 127 -5.12 -11.75 -4.32
N SER A 128 -5.26 -10.71 -5.15
CA SER A 128 -6.43 -9.81 -5.17
C SER A 128 -7.58 -10.23 -6.10
N CYS A 129 -7.77 -11.52 -6.36
CA CYS A 129 -8.95 -12.06 -7.07
C CYS A 129 -9.76 -13.03 -6.17
N ARG A 130 -10.43 -12.48 -5.16
CA ARG A 130 -11.61 -13.08 -4.50
C ARG A 130 -12.71 -12.00 -4.47
N PRO A 131 -14.00 -12.31 -4.73
CA PRO A 131 -15.08 -11.34 -4.62
C PRO A 131 -15.06 -10.60 -3.28
N LYS A 132 -15.13 -9.27 -3.32
CA LYS A 132 -15.05 -8.41 -2.14
C LYS A 132 -16.45 -8.18 -1.60
N CYS A 133 -16.68 -8.58 -0.36
CA CYS A 133 -17.96 -8.41 0.31
C CYS A 133 -18.06 -7.04 0.99
N ASP A 134 -19.28 -6.54 1.20
CA ASP A 134 -19.53 -5.28 1.90
C ASP A 134 -19.01 -5.32 3.35
N VAL A 135 -18.74 -4.14 3.92
CA VAL A 135 -18.30 -4.01 5.31
C VAL A 135 -19.35 -4.63 6.25
N GLY A 136 -18.95 -5.67 6.98
CA GLY A 136 -19.86 -6.49 7.79
C GLY A 136 -20.15 -7.88 7.21
N LEU A 137 -19.57 -8.25 6.06
CA LEU A 137 -19.73 -9.54 5.39
C LEU A 137 -18.35 -10.16 5.05
N TYR A 138 -18.28 -11.49 4.90
CA TYR A 138 -17.10 -12.22 4.40
C TYR A 138 -17.48 -13.15 3.23
N LEU A 139 -16.48 -13.55 2.43
CA LEU A 139 -16.71 -14.45 1.30
C LEU A 139 -16.62 -15.92 1.76
N GLY A 140 -17.74 -16.64 1.71
CA GLY A 140 -17.78 -18.07 2.04
C GLY A 140 -17.14 -18.96 0.96
N PRO A 141 -16.91 -20.26 1.25
CA PRO A 141 -16.26 -21.21 0.33
C PRO A 141 -16.91 -21.31 -1.06
N ASN A 142 -18.21 -21.01 -1.15
CA ASN A 142 -19.01 -21.07 -2.38
C ASN A 142 -19.06 -19.73 -3.14
N ASN A 143 -18.12 -18.80 -2.90
CA ASN A 143 -18.03 -17.46 -3.51
C ASN A 143 -19.25 -16.54 -3.30
N ASN A 144 -20.06 -16.78 -2.27
CA ASN A 144 -21.17 -15.91 -1.87
C ASN A 144 -20.81 -15.11 -0.60
N CYS A 145 -21.22 -13.84 -0.55
CA CYS A 145 -21.02 -12.99 0.63
C CYS A 145 -21.99 -13.36 1.76
N GLN A 146 -21.44 -13.73 2.90
CA GLN A 146 -22.14 -14.11 4.12
C GLN A 146 -22.00 -13.02 5.19
N PRO A 147 -22.98 -12.82 6.08
CA PRO A 147 -22.81 -11.97 7.25
C PRO A 147 -21.56 -12.35 8.05
N LEU A 148 -20.87 -11.35 8.62
CA LEU A 148 -19.99 -11.56 9.77
C LEU A 148 -20.88 -11.89 10.98
N VAL A 149 -21.37 -13.13 10.99
CA VAL A 149 -21.86 -13.78 12.20
C VAL A 149 -20.68 -13.81 13.17
N ALA A 150 -20.92 -13.39 14.41
CA ALA A 150 -19.90 -13.45 15.46
C ALA A 150 -19.42 -14.90 15.63
N CYS A 151 -18.20 -15.17 15.17
CA CYS A 151 -17.44 -16.42 15.27
C CYS A 151 -18.24 -17.71 15.51
N PRO A 152 -19.10 -18.18 14.56
CA PRO A 152 -19.55 -19.56 14.59
C PRO A 152 -18.33 -20.45 14.28
N ASN A 153 -17.74 -21.02 15.34
CA ASN A 153 -16.57 -21.91 15.34
C ASN A 153 -15.18 -21.25 15.21
N GLY A 154 -15.05 -19.92 15.41
CA GLY A 154 -13.78 -19.31 15.84
C GLY A 154 -12.58 -19.32 14.87
N LEU A 155 -12.79 -19.34 13.55
CA LEU A 155 -11.70 -19.33 12.55
C LEU A 155 -11.61 -18.00 11.81
N CYS A 156 -10.43 -17.36 11.84
CA CYS A 156 -10.11 -16.15 11.08
C CYS A 156 -9.10 -16.44 9.97
N GLU A 157 -9.52 -16.37 8.70
CA GLU A 157 -8.66 -16.60 7.53
C GLU A 157 -8.15 -15.28 6.90
N GLN A 158 -7.03 -14.73 7.36
CA GLN A 158 -6.12 -13.91 6.54
C GLN A 158 -4.67 -13.98 7.10
N PRO A 159 -3.69 -14.49 6.35
CA PRO A 159 -2.29 -14.51 6.79
C PRO A 159 -1.58 -13.17 6.48
N GLU A 160 -1.23 -12.39 7.50
CA GLU A 160 -0.39 -11.18 7.36
C GLU A 160 0.94 -11.54 6.65
N LEU A 161 1.31 -10.92 5.52
CA LEU A 161 2.60 -11.20 4.90
C LEU A 161 3.74 -10.68 5.80
N GLY A 162 4.70 -11.55 6.12
CA GLY A 162 5.75 -11.27 7.10
C GLY A 162 6.76 -10.23 6.63
N VAL A 163 6.47 -8.95 6.88
CA VAL A 163 7.43 -7.86 6.66
C VAL A 163 8.48 -7.90 7.78
N PRO A 164 9.80 -7.93 7.49
CA PRO A 164 10.83 -8.12 8.53
C PRO A 164 10.86 -7.04 9.62
N ASN A 165 10.32 -5.86 9.33
CA ASN A 165 10.17 -4.74 10.26
C ASN A 165 8.68 -4.49 10.49
N THR A 166 8.15 -4.89 11.65
CA THR A 166 6.86 -4.40 12.13
C THR A 166 6.98 -2.96 12.58
N CYS A 167 6.15 -2.08 12.02
CA CYS A 167 6.03 -0.68 12.43
C CYS A 167 4.66 -0.43 13.06
N THR A 168 4.61 0.46 14.05
CA THR A 168 3.39 0.85 14.77
C THR A 168 3.46 2.33 15.12
N GLY A 169 2.34 3.01 15.39
CA GLY A 169 2.35 4.43 15.79
C GLY A 169 3.10 5.38 14.84
N ASN A 170 2.49 5.73 13.71
CA ASN A 170 2.90 6.81 12.79
C ASN A 170 4.43 7.05 12.61
N PRO A 171 5.12 6.19 11.85
CA PRO A 171 5.57 4.86 12.25
C PRO A 171 6.85 4.87 13.12
N ILE A 172 6.83 4.08 14.18
CA ILE A 172 7.97 3.64 14.99
C ILE A 172 8.30 2.19 14.64
N ASN A 173 9.58 1.88 14.43
CA ASN A 173 10.06 0.50 14.27
C ASN A 173 10.00 -0.22 15.63
N THR A 174 9.16 -1.26 15.72
CA THR A 174 8.90 -1.96 17.00
C THR A 174 10.10 -2.73 17.57
N ALA A 175 11.15 -3.03 16.80
CA ALA A 175 12.33 -3.76 17.30
C ALA A 175 13.38 -2.85 17.93
N THR A 176 13.38 -1.56 17.55
CA THR A 176 14.44 -0.60 17.90
C THR A 176 13.91 0.64 18.62
N GLY A 177 12.63 0.97 18.45
CA GLY A 177 12.06 2.26 18.85
C GLY A 177 12.46 3.42 17.93
N ASN A 178 13.07 3.15 16.78
CA ASN A 178 13.41 4.22 15.83
C ASN A 178 12.15 4.84 15.21
N LYS A 179 12.01 6.15 15.33
CA LYS A 179 10.94 6.94 14.71
C LYS A 179 11.25 7.21 13.24
N LEU A 180 10.34 6.85 12.34
CA LEU A 180 10.43 7.10 10.90
C LEU A 180 9.29 8.05 10.47
N GLN A 181 9.55 9.01 9.58
CA GLN A 181 8.50 9.83 8.95
C GLN A 181 8.70 9.81 7.43
N THR A 182 7.61 9.93 6.66
CA THR A 182 7.66 10.11 5.21
C THR A 182 6.78 11.29 4.83
N GLU A 183 7.34 12.28 4.15
CA GLU A 183 6.64 13.49 3.72
C GLU A 183 6.83 13.67 2.20
N PRO A 184 5.81 13.39 1.37
CA PRO A 184 5.86 13.67 -0.06
C PRO A 184 5.58 15.17 -0.30
N ASP A 185 6.59 15.93 -0.74
CA ASP A 185 6.40 17.36 -1.01
C ASP A 185 5.95 17.61 -2.46
N PHE A 186 6.38 16.77 -3.42
CA PHE A 186 6.01 16.94 -4.83
C PHE A 186 6.05 15.62 -5.63
N ILE A 187 5.09 15.46 -6.55
CA ILE A 187 4.98 14.33 -7.47
C ILE A 187 4.52 14.84 -8.85
N TRP A 188 5.27 14.46 -9.89
CA TRP A 188 5.04 14.86 -11.28
C TRP A 188 4.39 13.73 -12.08
N GLY A 189 3.06 13.69 -12.04
CA GLY A 189 2.26 12.66 -12.72
C GLY A 189 2.85 11.26 -12.49
N ASN A 190 3.23 10.59 -13.58
CA ASN A 190 3.61 9.17 -13.58
C ASN A 190 5.11 8.88 -13.37
N GLY A 191 5.93 9.73 -12.73
CA GLY A 191 7.36 9.40 -12.57
C GLY A 191 8.21 10.17 -11.55
N LEU A 192 8.48 11.45 -11.81
CA LEU A 192 9.45 12.21 -11.03
C LEU A 192 8.83 12.66 -9.70
N LYS A 193 9.49 12.38 -8.57
CA LYS A 193 8.97 12.72 -7.22
C LYS A 193 10.07 13.20 -6.29
N PHE A 194 9.71 14.12 -5.39
CA PHE A 194 10.51 14.50 -4.24
C PHE A 194 9.76 14.12 -2.96
N THR A 195 10.40 13.30 -2.14
CA THR A 195 9.84 12.76 -0.89
C THR A 195 10.94 12.76 0.15
N ARG A 196 10.68 13.41 1.28
CA ARG A 196 11.56 13.44 2.44
C ARG A 196 11.28 12.27 3.37
N TYR A 197 12.33 11.80 4.02
CA TYR A 197 12.29 10.76 5.04
C TYR A 197 12.98 11.26 6.31
N TYR A 198 12.29 11.16 7.44
CA TYR A 198 12.92 11.29 8.76
C TYR A 198 13.30 9.91 9.28
N ASN A 199 14.42 9.84 9.97
CA ASN A 199 14.90 8.68 10.69
C ASN A 199 15.54 9.16 11.99
N GLY A 200 14.91 8.87 13.14
CA GLY A 200 15.34 9.35 14.46
C GLY A 200 16.69 8.78 14.93
N SER A 201 17.09 7.62 14.41
CA SER A 201 18.46 7.11 14.56
C SER A 201 19.46 7.79 13.62
N SER A 202 19.03 8.62 12.66
CA SER A 202 19.91 9.26 11.69
C SER A 202 20.53 10.56 12.22
N VAL A 203 21.76 10.49 12.69
CA VAL A 203 22.56 11.65 13.13
C VAL A 203 23.34 12.34 12.00
N ALA A 204 23.15 11.91 10.75
CA ALA A 204 23.82 12.50 9.59
C ALA A 204 23.13 13.80 9.14
N GLU A 205 23.90 14.88 9.07
CA GLU A 205 23.52 16.08 8.33
C GLU A 205 23.76 15.86 6.83
N GLN A 206 22.74 16.07 5.99
CA GLN A 206 22.81 15.84 4.54
C GLN A 206 22.23 17.01 3.71
N GLY A 207 22.00 18.17 4.32
CA GLY A 207 21.44 19.36 3.65
C GLY A 207 19.91 19.44 3.70
N LEU A 208 19.26 18.53 4.43
CA LEU A 208 17.85 18.62 4.83
C LEU A 208 17.69 18.70 6.36
N GLY A 209 18.78 18.89 7.10
CA GLY A 209 18.77 18.89 8.55
C GLY A 209 18.96 17.51 9.15
N ILE A 210 19.43 17.48 10.39
CA ILE A 210 19.70 16.24 11.13
C ILE A 210 18.43 15.36 11.17
N GLY A 211 18.58 14.06 10.90
CA GLY A 211 17.48 13.10 10.83
C GLY A 211 16.81 13.00 9.47
N TRP A 212 16.96 14.00 8.59
CA TRP A 212 16.22 14.08 7.32
C TRP A 212 17.07 13.76 6.09
N LYS A 213 16.45 13.03 5.16
CA LYS A 213 16.97 12.72 3.81
C LYS A 213 15.84 12.85 2.78
N HIS A 214 16.15 12.68 1.49
CA HIS A 214 15.13 12.51 0.46
C HIS A 214 15.43 11.34 -0.49
N ASN A 215 14.41 10.90 -1.25
CA ASN A 215 14.40 9.75 -2.16
C ASN A 215 15.45 9.72 -3.29
N LEU A 216 16.30 10.75 -3.39
CA LEU A 216 17.29 10.97 -4.45
C LEU A 216 18.71 11.12 -3.86
N MET A 217 18.86 11.09 -2.53
CA MET A 217 20.14 11.04 -1.83
C MET A 217 20.69 9.61 -1.83
N ARG A 218 21.37 9.24 -2.91
CA ARG A 218 22.15 8.00 -3.04
C ARG A 218 23.60 8.35 -3.35
N ARG A 219 24.56 7.60 -2.78
CA ARG A 219 25.99 7.79 -3.05
C ARG A 219 26.80 6.54 -2.75
N ILE A 220 28.00 6.48 -3.30
CA ILE A 220 29.05 5.57 -2.88
C ILE A 220 30.05 6.37 -2.03
N VAL A 221 30.44 5.82 -0.89
CA VAL A 221 31.44 6.42 0.00
C VAL A 221 32.68 5.51 -0.01
N PRO A 222 33.87 6.00 -0.41
CA PRO A 222 35.10 5.25 -0.24
C PRO A 222 35.43 5.16 1.26
N VAL A 223 35.85 3.98 1.70
CA VAL A 223 36.22 3.66 3.07
C VAL A 223 37.73 3.39 3.10
N ALA A 224 38.45 4.01 4.03
CA ALA A 224 39.89 3.77 4.17
C ALA A 224 40.15 2.30 4.56
N PRO A 225 41.13 1.62 3.93
CA PRO A 225 41.44 0.23 4.26
C PRO A 225 41.92 0.12 5.71
N ILE A 226 41.37 -0.85 6.44
CA ILE A 226 41.71 -1.13 7.84
C ILE A 226 43.10 -1.77 7.87
N LEU A 227 44.12 -0.98 8.22
CA LEU A 227 45.51 -1.42 8.21
C LEU A 227 45.97 -2.19 9.46
N ASP A 228 45.20 -2.16 10.56
CA ASP A 228 45.51 -2.88 11.79
C ASP A 228 44.31 -3.65 12.35
N GLY A 229 44.55 -4.90 12.76
CA GLY A 229 43.53 -5.88 13.17
C GLY A 229 42.77 -5.59 14.46
N VAL A 230 42.89 -4.39 15.03
CA VAL A 230 42.12 -3.95 16.21
C VAL A 230 41.76 -2.46 16.08
N SER A 231 40.76 -2.14 15.25
CA SER A 231 39.95 -0.94 15.44
C SER A 231 38.56 -1.10 14.83
N SER A 232 37.53 -1.12 15.69
CA SER A 232 36.15 -1.00 15.25
C SER A 232 35.93 0.42 14.72
N PHE A 233 35.53 0.52 13.45
CA PHE A 233 35.28 1.81 12.79
C PHE A 233 34.02 2.46 13.37
N HIS A 234 34.19 3.11 14.52
CA HIS A 234 33.24 4.07 15.04
C HIS A 234 33.22 5.26 14.08
N LEU A 235 32.24 5.28 13.18
CA LEU A 235 31.77 6.54 12.57
C LEU A 235 31.24 7.38 13.73
N ALA A 236 32.13 8.24 14.26
CA ALA A 236 31.96 8.91 15.53
C ALA A 236 30.90 10.01 15.47
N ILE A 237 29.63 9.59 15.58
CA ILE A 237 28.52 10.43 16.03
C ILE A 237 27.69 9.61 17.03
N ALA A 238 28.33 9.14 18.10
CA ALA A 238 27.69 8.55 19.27
C ALA A 238 28.26 9.26 20.52
N PRO A 239 27.42 9.75 21.45
CA PRO A 239 27.87 10.10 22.79
C PRO A 239 28.53 8.88 23.45
N LYS A 240 29.47 9.14 24.37
CA LYS A 240 30.38 8.14 24.94
C LYS A 240 29.70 7.04 25.79
N ASP A 241 28.40 7.21 26.04
CA ASP A 241 27.56 6.39 26.93
C ASP A 241 26.39 5.73 26.18
N ALA A 242 26.44 5.68 24.84
CA ALA A 242 25.41 5.03 24.01
C ALA A 242 25.52 3.49 24.00
N ASP A 243 24.38 2.82 24.15
CA ASP A 243 24.21 1.36 24.04
C ASP A 243 24.84 0.82 22.72
N PRO A 244 25.71 -0.20 22.76
CA PRO A 244 26.38 -0.74 21.57
C PRO A 244 25.44 -1.28 20.48
N ASP A 245 24.17 -1.58 20.78
CA ASP A 245 23.19 -2.01 19.77
C ASP A 245 22.67 -0.89 18.88
N TRP A 246 22.82 0.38 19.28
CA TRP A 246 22.43 1.54 18.46
C TRP A 246 23.15 1.55 17.10
N LEU A 247 24.32 0.91 17.05
CA LEU A 247 25.16 0.74 15.87
C LEU A 247 24.58 -0.25 14.83
N ALA A 248 23.78 -1.24 15.25
CA ALA A 248 23.30 -2.32 14.36
C ALA A 248 22.34 -1.83 13.26
N TYR A 249 21.55 -0.78 13.53
CA TYR A 249 20.59 -0.24 12.54
C TYR A 249 21.27 0.48 11.36
N TYR A 250 22.54 0.84 11.49
CA TYR A 250 23.29 1.55 10.46
C TYR A 250 23.95 0.67 9.39
N GLY A 251 23.68 -0.64 9.41
CA GLY A 251 24.42 -1.59 8.58
C GLY A 251 25.91 -1.62 8.93
N LEU A 252 26.24 -1.40 10.21
CA LEU A 252 27.59 -1.72 10.68
C LEU A 252 27.76 -3.21 10.60
N ILE A 253 28.61 -3.61 9.65
CA ILE A 253 28.92 -4.99 9.35
C ILE A 253 29.46 -5.62 10.63
N ASN A 254 28.82 -6.70 11.09
CA ASN A 254 29.28 -7.39 12.30
C ASN A 254 30.66 -7.97 12.01
N THR A 255 31.71 -7.39 12.60
CA THR A 255 33.12 -7.62 12.25
C THR A 255 33.66 -9.00 12.64
N SER A 256 32.79 -9.94 12.99
CA SER A 256 33.13 -11.34 13.24
C SER A 256 33.28 -12.18 11.96
N SER A 257 32.86 -11.68 10.79
CA SER A 257 33.01 -12.37 9.49
C SER A 257 33.57 -11.51 8.34
N VAL A 258 33.91 -10.25 8.60
CA VAL A 258 34.41 -9.32 7.57
C VAL A 258 35.90 -9.54 7.39
N SER A 259 36.30 -10.17 6.28
CA SER A 259 37.67 -10.06 5.79
C SER A 259 38.00 -8.57 5.60
N SER A 260 39.18 -8.14 6.03
CA SER A 260 39.64 -6.74 6.18
C SER A 260 39.77 -5.91 4.88
N VAL A 261 38.76 -5.91 4.01
CA VAL A 261 38.85 -5.49 2.60
C VAL A 261 37.67 -4.64 2.13
N ALA A 262 36.70 -4.28 2.98
CA ALA A 262 35.64 -3.34 2.61
C ALA A 262 36.22 -1.95 2.31
N GLN A 263 36.05 -1.47 1.08
CA GLN A 263 36.61 -0.19 0.60
C GLN A 263 35.56 0.75 -0.01
N TYR A 264 34.34 0.28 -0.27
CA TYR A 264 33.24 1.11 -0.79
C TYR A 264 31.94 0.80 -0.08
N LEU A 265 31.15 1.83 0.21
CA LEU A 265 29.85 1.74 0.87
C LEU A 265 28.79 2.44 0.02
N LEU A 266 27.86 1.67 -0.55
CA LEU A 266 26.68 2.20 -1.23
C LEU A 266 25.64 2.61 -0.18
N GLU A 267 25.35 3.91 -0.07
CA GLU A 267 24.26 4.45 0.74
C GLU A 267 23.01 4.63 -0.12
N ARG A 268 21.88 4.09 0.38
CA ARG A 268 20.54 4.22 -0.22
C ARG A 268 19.73 5.33 0.44
N GLU A 269 18.65 5.71 -0.23
CA GLU A 269 17.70 6.73 0.17
C GLU A 269 16.95 6.43 1.48
N ASP A 270 16.77 5.15 1.80
CA ASP A 270 16.16 4.69 3.05
C ASP A 270 17.17 4.59 4.21
N GLY A 271 18.42 5.00 3.96
CA GLY A 271 19.53 4.94 4.90
C GLY A 271 20.25 3.59 4.94
N LYS A 272 19.80 2.55 4.22
CA LYS A 272 20.52 1.28 4.15
C LYS A 272 21.88 1.45 3.48
N ARG A 273 22.81 0.59 3.88
CA ARG A 273 24.23 0.63 3.50
C ARG A 273 24.68 -0.76 3.05
N PHE A 274 25.39 -0.81 1.93
CA PHE A 274 25.81 -2.03 1.28
C PHE A 274 27.31 -1.98 0.99
N ALA A 275 28.07 -2.90 1.57
CA ALA A 275 29.53 -2.87 1.56
C ALA A 275 30.12 -3.68 0.40
N PHE A 276 31.18 -3.14 -0.20
CA PHE A 276 31.91 -3.72 -1.31
C PHE A 276 33.43 -3.61 -1.10
N SER A 277 34.16 -4.57 -1.66
CA SER A 277 35.63 -4.61 -1.68
C SER A 277 36.23 -3.74 -2.79
N SER A 278 37.56 -3.63 -2.80
CA SER A 278 38.36 -2.91 -3.81
C SER A 278 38.07 -3.28 -5.26
N ASN A 279 37.58 -4.50 -5.52
CA ASN A 279 37.21 -5.03 -6.84
C ASN A 279 35.69 -5.17 -7.02
N GLY A 280 34.89 -4.47 -6.22
CA GLY A 280 33.43 -4.37 -6.38
C GLY A 280 32.64 -5.60 -5.91
N GLN A 281 33.28 -6.59 -5.25
CA GLN A 281 32.56 -7.74 -4.71
C GLN A 281 31.84 -7.38 -3.41
N ALA A 282 30.57 -7.72 -3.31
CA ALA A 282 29.77 -7.54 -2.09
C ALA A 282 30.46 -8.21 -0.89
N GLN A 283 30.45 -7.55 0.27
CA GLN A 283 31.07 -8.03 1.52
C GLN A 283 30.05 -8.71 2.46
N SER A 284 28.89 -9.04 1.94
CA SER A 284 27.80 -9.75 2.63
C SER A 284 27.12 -10.71 1.65
N SER A 285 26.21 -11.55 2.14
CA SER A 285 25.41 -12.43 1.29
C SER A 285 24.60 -11.62 0.28
N THR A 286 24.21 -12.23 -0.85
CA THR A 286 23.32 -11.60 -1.84
C THR A 286 21.90 -11.32 -1.31
N ALA A 287 21.60 -11.70 -0.06
CA ALA A 287 20.37 -11.43 0.68
C ALA A 287 20.44 -10.07 1.36
N GLU A 288 21.62 -9.81 1.94
CA GLU A 288 22.00 -8.57 2.59
C GLU A 288 22.48 -7.53 1.58
N ASN A 289 22.87 -7.94 0.36
CA ASN A 289 23.26 -7.04 -0.72
C ASN A 289 22.76 -7.53 -2.10
N PRO A 290 21.61 -7.03 -2.60
CA PRO A 290 21.09 -7.39 -3.91
C PRO A 290 21.81 -6.69 -5.08
N TYR A 291 22.79 -5.82 -4.78
CA TYR A 291 23.44 -4.95 -5.74
C TYR A 291 24.81 -5.49 -6.17
N GLN A 292 25.16 -5.28 -7.44
CA GLN A 292 26.52 -5.49 -7.96
C GLN A 292 27.20 -4.13 -8.13
N LEU A 293 28.47 -4.00 -7.70
CA LEU A 293 29.27 -2.80 -7.92
C LEU A 293 30.32 -3.07 -9.00
N ILE A 294 30.30 -2.28 -10.07
CA ILE A 294 31.34 -2.22 -11.09
C ILE A 294 32.13 -0.93 -10.87
N ILE A 295 33.46 -1.05 -10.85
CA ILE A 295 34.39 0.07 -10.63
C ILE A 295 35.14 0.34 -11.93
N SER A 296 35.25 1.59 -12.33
CA SER A 296 36.00 2.04 -13.51
C SER A 296 36.85 3.28 -13.20
N PRO A 297 37.80 3.66 -14.07
CA PRO A 297 38.57 4.91 -13.89
C PRO A 297 37.69 6.18 -13.85
N ASP A 298 36.53 6.14 -14.49
CA ASP A 298 35.61 7.28 -14.63
C ASP A 298 34.59 7.37 -13.48
N GLY A 299 34.42 6.29 -12.71
CA GLY A 299 33.46 6.23 -11.60
C GLY A 299 32.97 4.82 -11.31
N PHE A 300 31.68 4.71 -10.99
CA PHE A 300 31.07 3.44 -10.57
C PHE A 300 29.76 3.17 -11.29
N THR A 301 29.40 1.90 -11.41
CA THR A 301 28.05 1.47 -11.82
C THR A 301 27.51 0.45 -10.83
N VAL A 302 26.39 0.78 -10.20
CA VAL A 302 25.62 -0.15 -9.39
C VAL A 302 24.56 -0.80 -10.26
N LYS A 303 24.38 -2.12 -10.14
CA LYS A 303 23.28 -2.85 -10.80
C LYS A 303 22.37 -3.51 -9.77
N GLU A 304 21.07 -3.30 -9.91
CA GLU A 304 20.03 -4.08 -9.23
C GLU A 304 19.30 -4.93 -10.29
N GLY A 305 19.81 -6.14 -10.51
CA GLY A 305 19.44 -6.94 -11.68
C GLY A 305 19.84 -6.21 -12.98
N THR A 306 18.87 -5.53 -13.60
CA THR A 306 19.04 -4.76 -14.84
C THR A 306 18.81 -3.26 -14.69
N ASN A 307 18.29 -2.78 -13.57
CA ASN A 307 18.33 -1.35 -13.28
C ASN A 307 19.79 -0.97 -13.01
N THR A 308 20.24 0.15 -13.57
CA THR A 308 21.63 0.62 -13.44
C THR A 308 21.68 2.03 -12.90
N GLU A 309 22.56 2.25 -11.95
CA GLU A 309 22.85 3.56 -11.37
C GLU A 309 24.32 3.88 -11.62
N SER A 310 24.59 4.99 -12.29
CA SER A 310 25.94 5.46 -12.59
C SER A 310 26.35 6.52 -11.58
N TYR A 311 27.58 6.47 -11.11
CA TYR A 311 28.16 7.41 -10.16
C TYR A 311 29.49 7.96 -10.68
N ASP A 312 29.83 9.20 -10.34
CA ASP A 312 31.15 9.77 -10.63
C ASP A 312 32.26 9.15 -9.75
N LYS A 313 33.52 9.48 -10.04
CA LYS A 313 34.68 9.04 -9.26
C LYS A 313 34.71 9.52 -7.79
N GLN A 314 33.86 10.48 -7.41
CA GLN A 314 33.64 10.91 -6.02
C GLN A 314 32.46 10.15 -5.38
N GLY A 315 31.81 9.24 -6.10
CA GLY A 315 30.70 8.44 -5.64
C GLY A 315 29.35 9.18 -5.61
N LYS A 316 29.20 10.30 -6.31
CA LYS A 316 27.92 11.00 -6.46
C LYS A 316 27.10 10.37 -7.59
N LEU A 317 25.80 10.18 -7.37
CA LEU A 317 24.88 9.62 -8.36
C LEU A 317 24.73 10.57 -9.56
N ILE A 318 25.15 10.16 -10.75
CA ILE A 318 25.01 10.95 -11.99
C ILE A 318 23.85 10.47 -12.87
N GLN A 319 23.43 9.21 -12.76
CA GLN A 319 22.30 8.68 -13.54
C GLN A 319 21.60 7.52 -12.82
N ILE A 320 20.28 7.46 -12.93
CA ILE A 320 19.49 6.23 -12.74
C ILE A 320 18.90 5.88 -14.11
N ALA A 321 19.07 4.64 -14.56
CA ALA A 321 18.38 4.08 -15.71
C ALA A 321 17.61 2.81 -15.30
N MET A 322 16.33 2.78 -15.63
CA MET A 322 15.41 1.69 -15.36
C MET A 322 15.28 0.80 -16.60
N LEU A 323 15.08 -0.51 -16.41
CA LEU A 323 15.04 -1.45 -17.54
C LEU A 323 13.89 -1.17 -18.52
N ASN A 324 12.77 -0.59 -18.06
CA ASN A 324 11.66 -0.13 -18.92
C ASN A 324 12.04 1.01 -19.90
N GLY A 325 13.28 1.51 -19.83
CA GLY A 325 13.81 2.55 -20.70
C GLY A 325 13.66 3.97 -20.14
N GLN A 326 13.10 4.15 -18.94
CA GLN A 326 13.09 5.44 -18.24
C GLN A 326 14.47 5.75 -17.65
N SER A 327 14.83 7.03 -17.55
CA SER A 327 16.07 7.46 -16.92
C SER A 327 15.94 8.83 -16.26
N MET A 328 16.80 9.09 -15.27
CA MET A 328 17.01 10.39 -14.62
C MET A 328 18.51 10.69 -14.60
N ALA A 329 18.89 11.87 -15.08
CA ALA A 329 20.25 12.41 -15.00
C ALA A 329 20.33 13.42 -13.85
N PHE A 330 21.47 13.47 -13.19
CA PHE A 330 21.71 14.24 -11.96
C PHE A 330 22.88 15.20 -12.19
N SER A 331 22.78 16.41 -11.66
CA SER A 331 23.82 17.43 -11.75
C SER A 331 24.07 18.05 -10.38
N TYR A 332 25.30 18.50 -10.16
CA TYR A 332 25.76 19.05 -8.89
C TYR A 332 26.31 20.46 -9.10
N ASP A 333 26.23 21.30 -8.08
CA ASP A 333 26.90 22.60 -8.06
C ASP A 333 28.41 22.48 -7.77
N GLU A 334 29.12 23.61 -7.81
CA GLU A 334 30.57 23.69 -7.53
C GLU A 334 30.92 23.27 -6.09
N SER A 335 29.99 23.40 -5.14
CA SER A 335 30.12 22.92 -3.76
C SER A 335 29.80 21.42 -3.63
N GLY A 336 29.39 20.77 -4.72
CA GLY A 336 29.06 19.35 -4.78
C GLY A 336 27.69 18.97 -4.23
N ARG A 337 26.78 19.92 -4.03
CA ARG A 337 25.38 19.71 -3.65
C ARG A 337 24.55 19.38 -4.90
N LEU A 338 23.54 18.52 -4.78
CA LEU A 338 22.69 18.09 -5.91
C LEU A 338 21.88 19.30 -6.41
N SER A 339 22.20 19.88 -7.56
CA SER A 339 21.57 21.13 -8.04
C SER A 339 20.40 20.89 -9.00
N LYS A 340 20.41 19.78 -9.75
CA LYS A 340 19.38 19.49 -10.75
C LYS A 340 19.19 18.00 -10.99
N ILE A 341 17.95 17.61 -11.28
CA ILE A 341 17.60 16.33 -11.89
C ILE A 341 16.81 16.59 -13.17
N VAL A 342 17.08 15.83 -14.22
CA VAL A 342 16.34 15.85 -15.49
C VAL A 342 15.94 14.43 -15.85
N ASP A 343 14.66 14.17 -16.09
CA ASP A 343 14.21 12.86 -16.57
C ASP A 343 14.35 12.71 -18.10
N LYS A 344 14.08 11.51 -18.63
CA LYS A 344 14.17 11.23 -20.07
C LYS A 344 13.23 12.07 -20.94
N LEU A 345 12.22 12.71 -20.35
CA LEU A 345 11.23 13.56 -21.01
C LEU A 345 11.63 15.04 -20.97
N GLY A 346 12.76 15.36 -20.33
CA GLY A 346 13.25 16.73 -20.14
C GLY A 346 12.66 17.44 -18.92
N ARG A 347 11.78 16.81 -18.15
CA ARG A 347 11.17 17.39 -16.94
C ARG A 347 12.24 17.55 -15.86
N GLN A 348 12.26 18.69 -15.18
CA GLN A 348 13.34 19.06 -14.28
C GLN A 348 12.88 19.34 -12.84
N LEU A 349 13.64 18.80 -11.89
CA LEU A 349 13.67 19.32 -10.51
C LEU A 349 14.96 20.12 -10.32
N VAL A 350 14.83 21.35 -9.84
CA VAL A 350 15.96 22.24 -9.49
C VAL A 350 15.99 22.39 -7.98
N PHE A 351 17.19 22.30 -7.42
CA PHE A 351 17.45 22.25 -5.99
C PHE A 351 18.30 23.46 -5.59
N ASN A 352 17.68 24.38 -4.87
CA ASN A 352 18.32 25.63 -4.48
C ASN A 352 18.85 25.50 -3.06
N TYR A 353 20.11 25.88 -2.88
CA TYR A 353 20.78 25.99 -1.59
C TYR A 353 21.39 27.39 -1.56
N GLU A 354 21.07 28.18 -0.55
CA GLU A 354 21.59 29.54 -0.40
C GLU A 354 23.07 29.49 0.05
N SER A 355 23.50 30.42 0.89
CA SER A 355 24.86 30.47 1.46
C SER A 355 25.19 29.33 2.45
N SER A 356 24.34 28.30 2.57
CA SER A 356 24.47 27.20 3.52
C SER A 356 24.38 25.83 2.84
N ILE A 357 24.74 24.77 3.57
CA ILE A 357 24.56 23.38 3.11
C ILE A 357 23.07 22.96 3.00
N TYR A 358 22.15 23.75 3.56
CA TYR A 358 20.73 23.42 3.62
C TYR A 358 19.99 23.81 2.33
N LEU A 359 19.16 22.89 1.86
CA LEU A 359 18.26 23.08 0.73
C LEU A 359 17.22 24.14 1.12
N SER A 360 17.19 25.28 0.44
CA SER A 360 16.21 26.34 0.70
C SER A 360 14.90 26.13 -0.06
N SER A 361 14.95 25.58 -1.28
CA SER A 361 13.75 25.24 -2.06
C SER A 361 13.97 24.16 -3.12
N VAL A 362 12.88 23.52 -3.53
CA VAL A 362 12.79 22.69 -4.74
C VAL A 362 11.84 23.36 -5.72
N GLN A 363 12.23 23.38 -6.99
CA GLN A 363 11.44 23.88 -8.11
C GLN A 363 11.14 22.77 -9.12
N ALA A 364 9.94 22.81 -9.70
CA ALA A 364 9.48 21.97 -10.80
C ALA A 364 9.10 22.89 -11.96
N ASP A 365 9.80 22.76 -13.11
CA ASP A 365 9.71 23.69 -14.26
C ASP A 365 9.58 25.17 -13.83
N GLU A 366 10.59 25.65 -13.09
CA GLU A 366 10.73 27.03 -12.59
C GLU A 366 9.71 27.46 -11.52
N VAL A 367 8.70 26.63 -11.20
CA VAL A 367 7.75 26.88 -10.10
C VAL A 367 8.27 26.27 -8.80
N THR A 368 8.38 27.08 -7.74
CA THR A 368 8.74 26.59 -6.40
C THR A 368 7.61 25.73 -5.82
N VAL A 369 7.88 24.44 -5.63
CA VAL A 369 6.91 23.47 -5.10
C VAL A 369 6.97 23.36 -3.58
N ALA A 370 8.16 23.54 -3.00
CA ALA A 370 8.37 23.58 -1.56
C ALA A 370 9.61 24.40 -1.20
N SER A 371 9.53 25.13 -0.08
CA SER A 371 10.64 25.86 0.56
C SER A 371 10.83 25.39 2.00
N TYR A 372 12.07 25.38 2.48
CA TYR A 372 12.47 24.76 3.74
C TYR A 372 13.16 25.79 4.64
N ALA A 373 12.85 25.76 5.93
CA ALA A 373 13.50 26.57 6.95
C ALA A 373 14.01 25.70 8.10
N TYR A 374 15.07 26.17 8.75
CA TYR A 374 15.87 25.38 9.69
C TYR A 374 16.08 26.14 10.99
N ASP A 375 16.16 25.41 12.10
CA ASP A 375 16.56 25.92 13.41
C ASP A 375 17.69 25.06 13.99
N ALA A 376 18.83 25.69 14.27
CA ALA A 376 20.06 25.01 14.70
C ALA A 376 20.46 23.78 13.85
N GLY A 377 20.21 23.84 12.53
CA GLY A 377 20.46 22.72 11.60
C GLY A 377 19.41 21.61 11.59
N ARG A 378 18.26 21.82 12.22
CA ARG A 378 17.11 20.90 12.21
C ARG A 378 16.05 21.49 11.29
N LEU A 379 15.45 20.69 10.40
CA LEU A 379 14.36 21.17 9.55
C LEU A 379 13.17 21.55 10.44
N SER A 380 12.83 22.83 10.52
CA SER A 380 11.81 23.36 11.43
C SER A 380 10.50 23.66 10.72
N LYS A 381 10.52 24.01 9.43
CA LYS A 381 9.32 24.32 8.65
C LYS A 381 9.47 23.98 7.17
N VAL A 382 8.39 23.50 6.56
CA VAL A 382 8.23 23.38 5.10
C VAL A 382 7.02 24.20 4.68
N THR A 383 7.17 25.00 3.62
CA THR A 383 6.11 25.83 3.04
C THR A 383 5.88 25.39 1.60
N TYR A 384 4.63 25.06 1.25
CA TYR A 384 4.23 24.54 -0.05
C TYR A 384 3.83 25.67 -1.02
N ALA A 385 3.63 25.34 -2.29
CA ALA A 385 3.30 26.30 -3.36
C ALA A 385 2.02 27.14 -3.14
N ASP A 386 1.08 26.71 -2.28
CA ASP A 386 -0.10 27.50 -1.87
C ASP A 386 0.13 28.37 -0.61
N ASN A 387 1.38 28.48 -0.16
CA ASN A 387 1.83 29.12 1.09
C ASN A 387 1.34 28.46 2.40
N THR A 388 0.64 27.33 2.34
CA THR A 388 0.41 26.50 3.53
C THR A 388 1.73 25.89 4.00
N SER A 389 1.83 25.58 5.31
CA SER A 389 3.11 25.14 5.87
C SER A 389 2.98 24.17 7.02
N ARG A 390 3.86 23.16 7.04
CA ARG A 390 4.03 22.18 8.11
C ARG A 390 5.25 22.53 8.94
N GLN A 391 5.17 22.37 10.27
CA GLN A 391 6.28 22.63 11.19
C GLN A 391 6.66 21.36 11.96
N TYR A 392 7.93 21.28 12.33
CA TYR A 392 8.56 20.10 12.93
C TYR A 392 9.22 20.52 14.24
N LEU A 393 8.90 19.81 15.32
CA LEU A 393 9.27 20.18 16.68
C LEU A 393 10.29 19.20 17.26
N TYR A 394 11.24 19.72 18.03
CA TYR A 394 12.37 18.98 18.60
C TYR A 394 12.60 19.45 20.03
N GLU A 395 11.70 19.04 20.92
CA GLU A 395 11.54 19.58 22.28
C GLU A 395 12.19 18.74 23.37
N ASP A 396 12.73 17.55 23.03
CA ASP A 396 13.46 16.71 23.98
C ASP A 396 14.83 17.34 24.27
N THR A 397 14.99 17.90 25.47
CA THR A 397 16.23 18.56 25.89
C THR A 397 17.39 17.61 26.09
N ARG A 398 17.14 16.30 26.22
CA ARG A 398 18.18 15.26 26.35
C ARG A 398 18.73 14.86 24.98
N ASN A 399 17.89 14.89 23.95
CA ASN A 399 18.28 14.63 22.57
C ASN A 399 17.54 15.58 21.60
N PRO A 400 18.11 16.78 21.34
CA PRO A 400 17.45 17.84 20.58
C PRO A 400 17.33 17.55 19.07
N THR A 401 17.71 16.36 18.58
CA THR A 401 17.54 15.95 17.18
C THR A 401 16.31 15.05 16.97
N LEU A 402 15.65 14.62 18.05
CA LEU A 402 14.46 13.77 18.01
C LEU A 402 13.20 14.58 17.72
N LEU A 403 12.43 14.16 16.71
CA LEU A 403 11.18 14.78 16.30
C LEU A 403 10.08 14.51 17.34
N THR A 404 9.77 15.49 18.19
CA THR A 404 8.74 15.39 19.24
C THR A 404 7.34 15.74 18.76
N GLY A 405 7.17 16.33 17.57
CA GLY A 405 5.84 16.53 17.00
C GLY A 405 5.79 17.24 15.66
N LEU A 406 4.57 17.29 15.12
CA LEU A 406 4.21 18.00 13.89
C LEU A 406 3.13 19.04 14.19
N ILE A 407 3.32 20.26 13.69
CA ILE A 407 2.24 21.24 13.53
C ILE A 407 1.82 21.19 12.06
N ASP A 408 0.52 20.98 11.83
CA ASP A 408 -0.05 20.91 10.49
C ASP A 408 -0.26 22.30 9.86
N GLU A 409 -0.76 22.27 8.63
CA GLU A 409 -1.04 23.44 7.82
C GLU A 409 -2.15 24.36 8.37
N SER A 410 -2.90 23.92 9.39
CA SER A 410 -3.87 24.74 10.13
C SER A 410 -3.29 25.41 11.38
N GLY A 411 -2.02 25.13 11.70
CA GLY A 411 -1.36 25.61 12.92
C GLY A 411 -1.69 24.78 14.16
N GLN A 412 -2.32 23.60 14.00
CA GLN A 412 -2.61 22.68 15.11
C GLN A 412 -1.52 21.63 15.24
N ARG A 413 -1.20 21.22 16.48
CA ARG A 413 -0.31 20.07 16.72
C ARG A 413 -1.05 18.78 16.36
N PHE A 414 -0.78 18.28 15.16
CA PHE A 414 -1.39 17.07 14.62
C PHE A 414 -0.83 15.79 15.25
N ALA A 415 0.48 15.73 15.53
CA ALA A 415 1.15 14.54 16.06
C ALA A 415 2.18 14.86 17.14
N SER A 416 2.37 13.90 18.06
CA SER A 416 3.32 13.96 19.17
C SER A 416 4.06 12.62 19.36
N TRP A 417 5.33 12.70 19.72
CA TRP A 417 6.15 11.56 20.11
C TRP A 417 6.94 11.83 21.38
N ALA A 418 7.14 10.79 22.19
CA ALA A 418 7.94 10.85 23.40
C ALA A 418 8.98 9.71 23.40
N TYR A 419 10.13 9.96 24.04
CA TYR A 419 11.30 9.10 23.97
C TYR A 419 11.81 8.71 25.36
N ASN A 420 12.40 7.52 25.49
CA ASN A 420 13.16 7.15 26.69
C ASN A 420 14.57 7.79 26.67
N GLU A 421 15.37 7.54 27.71
CA GLU A 421 16.73 8.09 27.84
C GLU A 421 17.70 7.56 26.76
N GLN A 422 17.39 6.39 26.19
CA GLN A 422 18.12 5.76 25.09
C GLN A 422 17.71 6.30 23.71
N GLY A 423 16.80 7.28 23.64
CA GLY A 423 16.32 7.87 22.39
C GLY A 423 15.35 6.99 21.60
N GLN A 424 14.80 5.94 22.22
CA GLN A 424 13.78 5.08 21.62
C GLN A 424 12.40 5.73 21.80
N ALA A 425 11.59 5.78 20.74
CA ALA A 425 10.24 6.31 20.81
C ALA A 425 9.34 5.34 21.61
N ILE A 426 8.85 5.82 22.75
CA ILE A 426 7.99 5.08 23.70
C ILE A 426 6.52 5.50 23.62
N SER A 427 6.20 6.56 22.88
CA SER A 427 4.83 7.00 22.61
C SER A 427 4.71 7.61 21.21
N SER A 428 3.59 7.34 20.55
CA SER A 428 3.10 8.06 19.36
C SER A 428 1.63 8.37 19.57
N GLU A 429 1.18 9.58 19.25
CA GLU A 429 -0.25 9.92 19.21
C GLU A 429 -0.53 11.04 18.21
N HIS A 430 -1.77 11.10 17.73
CA HIS A 430 -2.34 12.27 17.08
C HIS A 430 -3.06 13.18 18.09
N ALA A 431 -3.47 14.36 17.63
CA ALA A 431 -4.15 15.37 18.43
C ALA A 431 -5.29 14.79 19.30
N GLY A 432 -5.34 15.22 20.56
CA GLY A 432 -6.33 14.71 21.52
C GLY A 432 -6.12 13.26 21.96
N GLY A 433 -4.95 12.66 21.74
CA GLY A 433 -4.64 11.28 22.12
C GLY A 433 -5.33 10.23 21.26
N VAL A 434 -5.68 10.58 20.03
CA VAL A 434 -6.11 9.65 18.97
C VAL A 434 -4.91 8.86 18.48
N ASP A 435 -5.12 7.61 18.06
CA ASP A 435 -4.09 6.69 17.59
C ASP A 435 -2.86 6.64 18.52
N LYS A 436 -3.14 6.67 19.83
CA LYS A 436 -2.12 6.61 20.89
C LYS A 436 -1.59 5.18 21.02
N PHE A 437 -0.32 4.99 20.68
CA PHE A 437 0.45 3.78 20.99
C PHE A 437 1.50 4.09 22.05
N THR A 438 1.69 3.18 23.00
CA THR A 438 2.84 3.20 23.93
C THR A 438 3.67 1.94 23.78
N LEU A 439 5.00 2.10 23.88
CA LEU A 439 5.98 1.02 23.68
C LEU A 439 6.88 0.89 24.90
N ASN A 440 7.02 -0.34 25.39
CA ASN A 440 7.93 -0.71 26.46
C ASN A 440 8.94 -1.74 25.92
N PHE A 441 10.23 -1.40 25.94
CA PHE A 441 11.30 -2.22 25.36
C PHE A 441 12.02 -3.03 26.44
N GLY A 442 12.47 -4.23 26.07
CA GLY A 442 13.30 -5.05 26.96
C GLY A 442 13.88 -6.28 26.27
N GLY A 443 14.42 -7.19 27.08
CA GLY A 443 15.13 -8.40 26.64
C GLY A 443 16.58 -8.37 27.10
N ASP A 444 17.40 -9.26 26.54
CA ASP A 444 18.84 -9.23 26.68
C ASP A 444 19.47 -9.16 25.28
N PRO A 445 19.76 -7.94 24.80
CA PRO A 445 20.29 -7.76 23.47
C PRO A 445 21.65 -8.42 23.24
N ALA A 446 22.46 -8.55 24.29
CA ALA A 446 23.79 -9.16 24.22
C ALA A 446 23.73 -10.66 23.90
N SER A 447 22.65 -11.35 24.29
CA SER A 447 22.35 -12.73 23.84
C SER A 447 21.59 -12.78 22.50
N GLY A 448 21.41 -11.65 21.83
CA GLY A 448 20.72 -11.56 20.55
C GLY A 448 19.20 -11.69 20.67
N THR A 449 18.62 -11.34 21.83
CA THR A 449 17.17 -11.40 22.08
C THR A 449 16.59 -10.05 22.52
N ARG A 450 15.45 -9.66 21.95
CA ARG A 450 14.72 -8.44 22.35
C ARG A 450 13.22 -8.70 22.36
N TRP A 451 12.48 -7.88 23.08
CA TRP A 451 11.04 -7.83 23.01
C TRP A 451 10.53 -6.41 23.14
N THR A 452 9.29 -6.19 22.72
CA THR A 452 8.60 -4.91 22.89
C THR A 452 7.14 -5.15 23.19
N GLU A 453 6.65 -4.57 24.27
CA GLU A 453 5.22 -4.54 24.60
C GLU A 453 4.62 -3.26 24.01
N GLU A 454 3.62 -3.45 23.16
CA GLU A 454 2.81 -2.41 22.54
C GLU A 454 1.46 -2.35 23.25
N THR A 455 1.06 -1.17 23.72
CA THR A 455 -0.33 -0.89 24.07
C THR A 455 -0.95 -0.10 22.91
N ASP A 456 -2.06 -0.60 22.36
CA ASP A 456 -2.80 0.06 21.28
C ASP A 456 -3.78 1.14 21.83
N PRO A 457 -4.42 1.95 20.95
CA PRO A 457 -5.29 3.05 21.39
C PRO A 457 -6.56 2.60 22.11
N LEU A 458 -6.87 1.30 22.13
CA LEU A 458 -7.98 0.71 22.90
C LEU A 458 -7.50 0.07 24.22
N GLY A 459 -6.20 0.16 24.54
CA GLY A 459 -5.59 -0.41 25.73
C GLY A 459 -5.19 -1.89 25.61
N SER A 460 -5.27 -2.49 24.41
CA SER A 460 -4.88 -3.88 24.20
C SER A 460 -3.36 -3.99 24.19
N VAL A 461 -2.80 -4.88 25.01
CA VAL A 461 -1.34 -5.10 25.09
C VAL A 461 -0.93 -6.30 24.24
N ARG A 462 0.11 -6.14 23.41
CA ARG A 462 0.72 -7.20 22.59
C ARG A 462 2.22 -7.20 22.81
N ARG A 463 2.86 -8.36 22.87
CA ARG A 463 4.33 -8.45 22.86
C ARG A 463 4.81 -8.89 21.49
N TYR A 464 5.83 -8.21 20.98
CA TYR A 464 6.63 -8.63 19.84
C TYR A 464 7.94 -9.22 20.39
N GLN A 465 8.34 -10.39 19.91
CA GLN A 465 9.61 -11.03 20.24
C GLN A 465 10.53 -10.94 19.04
N PHE A 466 11.78 -10.53 19.25
CA PHE A 466 12.79 -10.34 18.20
C PHE A 466 14.05 -11.14 18.49
N LYS A 467 14.65 -11.66 17.42
CA LYS A 467 15.95 -12.32 17.45
C LYS A 467 16.91 -11.63 16.49
N LEU A 468 18.17 -11.49 16.89
CA LEU A 468 19.23 -11.00 16.02
C LEU A 468 19.59 -12.11 15.00
N VAL A 469 19.39 -11.83 13.70
CA VAL A 469 19.68 -12.76 12.59
C VAL A 469 20.29 -11.98 11.43
N ALA A 470 21.47 -12.38 10.98
CA ALA A 470 22.28 -11.65 9.98
C ALA A 470 22.44 -10.16 10.36
N GLY A 471 22.90 -9.90 11.60
CA GLY A 471 23.13 -8.55 12.14
C GLY A 471 21.88 -7.68 12.32
N THR A 472 20.68 -8.18 11.98
CA THR A 472 19.43 -7.42 11.97
C THR A 472 18.44 -8.01 12.97
N TRP A 473 17.74 -7.17 13.73
CA TRP A 473 16.61 -7.60 14.55
C TRP A 473 15.46 -8.06 13.66
N ARG A 474 15.07 -9.34 13.75
CA ARG A 474 13.95 -9.91 12.98
C ARG A 474 12.86 -10.40 13.93
N LEU A 475 11.60 -10.23 13.52
CA LEU A 475 10.43 -10.67 14.27
C LEU A 475 10.45 -12.20 14.43
N GLN A 476 10.74 -12.70 15.62
CA GLN A 476 10.66 -14.12 15.95
C GLN A 476 9.22 -14.54 16.24
N GLY A 477 8.42 -13.67 16.84
CA GLY A 477 7.03 -13.94 17.15
C GLY A 477 6.27 -12.68 17.55
N LYS A 478 4.96 -12.83 17.65
CA LYS A 478 4.05 -11.81 18.18
C LYS A 478 2.95 -12.52 18.97
N ASP A 479 2.61 -11.96 20.12
CA ASP A 479 1.45 -12.36 20.91
C ASP A 479 0.19 -11.65 20.40
N GLN A 480 -0.88 -12.42 20.21
CA GLN A 480 -2.24 -11.93 20.02
C GLN A 480 -2.96 -11.98 21.38
N PRO A 481 -3.35 -10.84 21.97
CA PRO A 481 -4.17 -10.84 23.18
C PRO A 481 -5.53 -11.48 22.87
N GLY A 482 -6.04 -12.25 23.83
CA GLY A 482 -7.38 -12.83 23.72
C GLY A 482 -8.45 -11.75 23.65
N GLY A 483 -9.50 -12.00 22.89
CA GLY A 483 -10.60 -11.05 22.67
C GLY A 483 -11.72 -11.68 21.84
N ALA A 484 -12.94 -11.18 22.04
CA ALA A 484 -14.15 -11.65 21.35
C ALA A 484 -14.37 -13.19 21.39
N GLY A 485 -14.02 -13.81 22.51
CA GLY A 485 -14.16 -15.26 22.73
C GLY A 485 -12.96 -16.12 22.31
N CYS A 486 -11.91 -15.53 21.73
CA CYS A 486 -10.67 -16.24 21.42
C CYS A 486 -9.67 -16.17 22.59
N SER A 487 -8.99 -17.29 22.87
CA SER A 487 -7.83 -17.34 23.76
C SER A 487 -6.67 -16.50 23.21
N ALA A 488 -5.73 -16.12 24.08
CA ALA A 488 -4.46 -15.57 23.62
C ALA A 488 -3.70 -16.63 22.79
N ALA A 489 -3.07 -16.18 21.71
CA ALA A 489 -2.31 -17.02 20.79
C ALA A 489 -0.98 -16.33 20.46
N SER A 490 -0.02 -17.05 19.86
CA SER A 490 1.18 -16.44 19.31
C SER A 490 1.48 -16.97 17.93
N ASN A 491 2.07 -16.12 17.08
CA ASN A 491 2.70 -16.55 15.84
C ASN A 491 4.20 -16.74 16.07
N ASN A 492 4.85 -17.52 15.21
CA ASN A 492 6.30 -17.73 15.28
C ASN A 492 6.92 -17.77 13.88
N LEU A 493 8.10 -17.19 13.72
CA LEU A 493 8.91 -17.21 12.52
C LEU A 493 10.29 -17.78 12.84
N LEU A 494 10.75 -18.68 11.97
CA LEU A 494 12.10 -19.22 11.97
C LEU A 494 12.84 -18.72 10.73
N TYR A 495 14.16 -18.53 10.89
CA TYR A 495 15.02 -17.97 9.87
C TYR A 495 16.20 -18.89 9.57
N ASP A 496 16.74 -18.83 8.36
CA ASP A 496 18.08 -19.34 8.05
C ASP A 496 19.18 -18.33 8.47
N ALA A 497 20.44 -18.69 8.25
CA ALA A 497 21.59 -17.85 8.58
C ALA A 497 21.64 -16.52 7.78
N ASN A 498 21.01 -16.47 6.61
CA ASN A 498 20.92 -15.25 5.77
C ASN A 498 19.68 -14.40 6.13
N GLY A 499 18.84 -14.87 7.05
CA GLY A 499 17.63 -14.19 7.48
C GLY A 499 16.40 -14.39 6.59
N ASN A 500 16.38 -15.40 5.71
CA ASN A 500 15.15 -15.78 4.99
C ASN A 500 14.22 -16.56 5.93
N VAL A 501 12.90 -16.39 5.80
CA VAL A 501 11.90 -17.06 6.65
C VAL A 501 11.79 -18.53 6.24
N THR A 502 12.41 -19.46 6.97
CA THR A 502 12.34 -20.90 6.65
C THR A 502 11.02 -21.53 7.09
N SER A 503 10.38 -20.97 8.13
CA SER A 503 9.09 -21.42 8.62
C SER A 503 8.34 -20.27 9.26
N ARG A 504 7.02 -20.28 9.10
CA ARG A 504 6.07 -19.50 9.87
C ARG A 504 5.03 -20.42 10.48
N THR A 505 4.58 -20.14 11.69
CA THR A 505 3.35 -20.67 12.28
C THR A 505 2.40 -19.51 12.52
N ASP A 506 1.16 -19.60 12.04
CA ASP A 506 0.13 -18.59 12.32
C ASP A 506 -0.48 -18.74 13.73
N PHE A 507 -1.37 -17.82 14.11
CA PHE A 507 -2.05 -17.84 15.41
C PHE A 507 -2.99 -19.04 15.60
N ASN A 508 -3.36 -19.74 14.52
CA ASN A 508 -4.17 -20.96 14.55
C ASN A 508 -3.30 -22.24 14.63
N GLY A 509 -1.96 -22.10 14.68
CA GLY A 509 -1.02 -23.22 14.66
C GLY A 509 -0.69 -23.76 13.26
N ASN A 510 -1.24 -23.18 12.18
CA ASN A 510 -0.94 -23.64 10.83
C ASN A 510 0.49 -23.27 10.45
N LYS A 511 1.28 -24.29 10.12
CA LYS A 511 2.67 -24.11 9.69
C LYS A 511 2.75 -23.88 8.18
N THR A 512 3.52 -22.89 7.76
CA THR A 512 3.97 -22.70 6.38
C THR A 512 5.49 -22.75 6.36
N THR A 513 6.08 -23.57 5.49
CA THR A 513 7.54 -23.68 5.32
C THR A 513 7.97 -23.16 3.95
N TYR A 514 9.21 -22.68 3.85
CA TYR A 514 9.73 -22.04 2.64
C TYR A 514 11.12 -22.58 2.29
N VAL A 515 11.44 -22.59 0.99
CA VAL A 515 12.73 -22.97 0.41
C VAL A 515 13.17 -21.84 -0.52
N TYR A 516 14.45 -21.51 -0.47
CA TYR A 516 15.05 -20.41 -1.23
C TYR A 516 16.19 -20.90 -2.10
N ASP A 517 16.36 -20.29 -3.27
CA ASP A 517 17.66 -20.25 -3.96
C ASP A 517 18.58 -19.37 -3.12
N LEU A 518 19.54 -19.96 -2.39
CA LEU A 518 20.44 -19.20 -1.52
C LEU A 518 21.45 -18.30 -2.26
N ALA A 519 21.60 -18.43 -3.58
CA ALA A 519 22.49 -17.56 -4.37
C ALA A 519 21.84 -16.22 -4.74
N ARG A 520 20.50 -16.15 -4.83
CA ARG A 520 19.73 -14.93 -5.19
C ARG A 520 18.68 -14.54 -4.16
N LEU A 521 18.37 -15.46 -3.26
CA LEU A 521 17.45 -15.41 -2.13
C LEU A 521 16.04 -15.04 -2.58
N LEU A 522 15.57 -15.91 -3.47
CA LEU A 522 14.25 -15.94 -4.04
C LEU A 522 13.55 -17.22 -3.57
N GLU A 523 12.31 -17.11 -3.11
CA GLU A 523 11.47 -18.25 -2.69
C GLU A 523 11.24 -19.16 -3.90
N THR A 524 11.86 -20.34 -3.93
CA THR A 524 11.67 -21.34 -4.99
C THR A 524 10.51 -22.28 -4.67
N SER A 525 10.16 -22.44 -3.40
CA SER A 525 9.00 -23.21 -2.96
C SER A 525 8.47 -22.72 -1.61
N ARG A 526 7.16 -22.79 -1.41
CA ARG A 526 6.52 -22.76 -0.10
C ARG A 526 5.53 -23.91 0.04
N THR A 527 5.38 -24.44 1.25
CA THR A 527 4.35 -25.43 1.58
C THR A 527 3.49 -24.86 2.70
N GLU A 528 2.25 -24.54 2.37
CA GLU A 528 1.23 -24.08 3.32
C GLU A 528 0.58 -25.28 4.02
N ALA A 529 0.13 -25.12 5.26
CA ALA A 529 -0.39 -26.19 6.12
C ALA A 529 0.55 -27.42 6.24
N ALA A 530 1.86 -27.15 6.24
CA ALA A 530 2.93 -28.15 6.21
C ALA A 530 2.86 -29.12 7.40
N GLY A 531 2.88 -30.42 7.10
CA GLY A 531 2.73 -31.50 8.10
C GLY A 531 1.28 -31.89 8.39
N THR A 532 0.29 -31.27 7.73
CA THR A 532 -1.13 -31.66 7.84
C THR A 532 -1.62 -32.34 6.55
N PRO A 533 -2.77 -33.03 6.55
CA PRO A 533 -3.41 -33.55 5.33
C PRO A 533 -3.84 -32.46 4.32
N LEU A 534 -3.92 -31.19 4.75
CA LEU A 534 -4.25 -30.04 3.90
C LEU A 534 -3.00 -29.39 3.29
N ALA A 535 -1.82 -29.99 3.45
CA ALA A 535 -0.56 -29.43 2.97
C ALA A 535 -0.59 -29.21 1.45
N ARG A 536 -0.30 -27.98 1.02
CA ARG A 536 -0.21 -27.61 -0.40
C ARG A 536 1.11 -26.92 -0.70
N THR A 537 1.81 -27.40 -1.73
CA THR A 537 3.10 -26.83 -2.15
C THR A 537 2.93 -25.94 -3.37
N ILE A 538 3.49 -24.74 -3.29
CA ILE A 538 3.55 -23.75 -4.37
C ILE A 538 5.03 -23.55 -4.73
N SER A 539 5.40 -23.81 -5.98
CA SER A 539 6.76 -23.58 -6.49
C SER A 539 6.84 -22.37 -7.41
N THR A 540 7.97 -21.68 -7.42
CA THR A 540 8.24 -20.54 -8.31
C THR A 540 9.55 -20.76 -9.08
N GLU A 541 9.43 -20.80 -10.40
CA GLU A 541 10.54 -20.75 -11.35
C GLU A 541 10.82 -19.28 -11.68
N TRP A 542 12.04 -18.82 -11.38
CA TRP A 542 12.44 -17.41 -11.55
C TRP A 542 13.21 -17.19 -12.85
N HIS A 543 13.10 -15.99 -13.43
CA HIS A 543 13.95 -15.57 -14.53
C HIS A 543 15.43 -15.58 -14.11
N ALA A 544 16.32 -16.00 -15.01
CA ALA A 544 17.73 -16.31 -14.66
C ALA A 544 18.48 -15.12 -14.05
N THR A 545 18.20 -13.90 -14.51
CA THR A 545 18.85 -12.66 -14.04
C THR A 545 17.90 -11.76 -13.25
N TRP A 546 16.63 -11.68 -13.64
CA TRP A 546 15.64 -10.79 -13.02
C TRP A 546 14.96 -11.43 -11.82
N ARG A 547 14.58 -10.64 -10.81
CA ARG A 547 13.75 -11.08 -9.68
C ARG A 547 12.27 -11.18 -10.10
N LEU A 548 11.98 -11.78 -11.25
CA LEU A 548 10.64 -11.91 -11.84
C LEU A 548 10.30 -13.40 -12.04
N PRO A 549 9.09 -13.86 -11.70
CA PRO A 549 8.69 -15.25 -11.88
C PRO A 549 8.42 -15.54 -13.36
N LEU A 550 8.92 -16.65 -13.89
CA LEU A 550 8.52 -17.19 -15.20
C LEU A 550 7.32 -18.12 -15.07
N LYS A 551 7.25 -18.88 -13.97
CA LYS A 551 6.15 -19.82 -13.69
C LYS A 551 5.95 -19.99 -12.19
N VAL A 552 4.69 -19.99 -11.77
CA VAL A 552 4.25 -20.34 -10.42
C VAL A 552 3.31 -21.54 -10.54
N THR A 553 3.60 -22.63 -9.82
CA THR A 553 2.80 -23.86 -9.86
C THR A 553 2.25 -24.16 -8.47
N GLU A 554 0.96 -24.44 -8.35
CA GLU A 554 0.29 -24.91 -7.14
C GLU A 554 -0.69 -26.05 -7.49
N PRO A 555 -1.29 -26.77 -6.53
CA PRO A 555 -2.17 -27.89 -6.85
C PRO A 555 -3.35 -27.45 -7.71
N GLY A 556 -3.53 -28.10 -8.86
CA GLY A 556 -4.58 -27.80 -9.84
C GLY A 556 -4.37 -26.54 -10.69
N ARG A 557 -3.35 -25.70 -10.43
CA ARG A 557 -3.15 -24.41 -11.14
C ARG A 557 -1.69 -24.11 -11.45
N ALA A 558 -1.42 -23.67 -12.68
CA ALA A 558 -0.15 -23.09 -13.08
C ALA A 558 -0.35 -21.68 -13.65
N THR A 559 0.46 -20.72 -13.21
CA THR A 559 0.52 -19.37 -13.80
C THR A 559 1.87 -19.20 -14.49
N THR A 560 1.89 -18.81 -15.76
CA THR A 560 3.12 -18.51 -16.51
C THR A 560 3.17 -17.04 -16.92
N PHE A 561 4.38 -16.51 -17.02
CA PHE A 561 4.68 -15.13 -17.34
C PHE A 561 5.75 -15.08 -18.45
N GLN A 562 5.59 -14.18 -19.40
CA GLN A 562 6.57 -13.89 -20.44
C GLN A 562 6.81 -12.40 -20.49
N TYR A 563 8.08 -12.00 -20.64
CA TYR A 563 8.50 -10.61 -20.61
C TYR A 563 9.23 -10.24 -21.90
N ASP A 564 9.28 -8.95 -22.24
CA ASP A 564 10.18 -8.43 -23.26
C ASP A 564 11.62 -8.26 -22.71
N ASP A 565 12.53 -7.80 -23.56
CA ASP A 565 13.92 -7.50 -23.20
C ASP A 565 14.06 -6.36 -22.17
N LYS A 566 13.01 -5.54 -22.03
CA LYS A 566 12.84 -4.46 -21.04
C LYS A 566 12.09 -4.91 -19.77
N ALA A 567 11.88 -6.22 -19.58
CA ALA A 567 11.15 -6.83 -18.47
C ALA A 567 9.68 -6.38 -18.29
N ASN A 568 9.06 -5.79 -19.30
CA ASN A 568 7.62 -5.54 -19.32
C ASN A 568 6.88 -6.86 -19.62
N LEU A 569 5.72 -7.08 -19.00
CA LEU A 569 4.98 -8.35 -19.06
C LEU A 569 4.19 -8.50 -20.38
N LEU A 570 4.72 -9.24 -21.35
CA LEU A 570 4.05 -9.50 -22.63
C LEU A 570 2.85 -10.45 -22.51
N ASN A 571 2.96 -11.52 -21.72
CA ASN A 571 1.88 -12.49 -21.54
C ASN A 571 1.80 -12.99 -20.09
N LYS A 572 0.57 -13.16 -19.59
CA LYS A 572 0.24 -13.91 -18.37
C LYS A 572 -0.73 -15.01 -18.79
N ALA A 573 -0.48 -16.27 -18.44
CA ALA A 573 -1.43 -17.35 -18.66
C ALA A 573 -1.67 -18.14 -17.38
N ILE A 574 -2.94 -18.29 -17.00
CA ILE A 574 -3.37 -19.14 -15.88
C ILE A 574 -4.02 -20.37 -16.48
N THR A 575 -3.45 -21.53 -16.23
CA THR A 575 -4.01 -22.84 -16.56
C THR A 575 -4.52 -23.49 -15.27
N ALA A 576 -5.81 -23.81 -15.21
CA ALA A 576 -6.44 -24.54 -14.12
C ALA A 576 -7.51 -25.48 -14.70
N ASP A 577 -7.64 -26.69 -14.14
CA ASP A 577 -8.65 -27.68 -14.56
C ASP A 577 -8.66 -27.96 -16.07
N GLY A 578 -7.47 -27.98 -16.69
CA GLY A 578 -7.28 -28.15 -18.15
C GLY A 578 -7.60 -26.92 -19.00
N GLN A 579 -8.18 -25.86 -18.43
CA GLN A 579 -8.54 -24.63 -19.12
C GLN A 579 -7.46 -23.55 -18.95
N THR A 580 -7.11 -22.86 -20.03
CA THR A 580 -6.11 -21.78 -20.00
C THR A 580 -6.73 -20.43 -20.34
N ARG A 581 -6.64 -19.47 -19.42
CA ARG A 581 -6.94 -18.05 -19.64
C ARG A 581 -5.65 -17.30 -19.87
N ARG A 582 -5.58 -16.49 -20.94
CA ARG A 582 -4.39 -15.70 -21.30
C ARG A 582 -4.72 -14.22 -21.35
N TRP A 583 -3.86 -13.41 -20.77
CA TRP A 583 -3.81 -11.97 -20.94
C TRP A 583 -2.53 -11.63 -21.70
N SER A 584 -2.58 -10.60 -22.56
CA SER A 584 -1.40 -10.12 -23.28
C SER A 584 -1.36 -8.60 -23.34
N TRP A 585 -0.14 -8.06 -23.34
CA TRP A 585 0.12 -6.63 -23.39
C TRP A 585 1.16 -6.29 -24.45
N THR A 586 1.06 -5.10 -25.00
CA THR A 586 2.14 -4.46 -25.76
C THR A 586 2.50 -3.14 -25.10
N TYR A 587 3.70 -2.64 -25.37
CA TYR A 587 4.25 -1.47 -24.69
C TYR A 587 4.73 -0.40 -25.68
N ALA A 588 4.70 0.86 -25.25
CA ALA A 588 5.40 1.96 -25.88
C ALA A 588 6.88 1.98 -25.46
N ASP A 589 7.71 2.83 -26.09
CA ASP A 589 9.17 2.78 -25.95
C ASP A 589 9.69 3.00 -24.52
N LEU A 590 8.89 3.65 -23.67
CA LEU A 590 9.16 3.95 -22.26
C LEU A 590 8.45 3.00 -21.27
N GLY A 591 7.99 1.84 -21.74
CA GLY A 591 7.37 0.81 -20.89
C GLY A 591 5.92 1.08 -20.47
N GLN A 592 5.26 2.08 -21.06
CA GLN A 592 3.83 2.34 -20.86
C GLN A 592 3.00 1.31 -21.63
N VAL A 593 1.92 0.79 -21.06
CA VAL A 593 1.03 -0.20 -21.72
C VAL A 593 0.37 0.45 -22.94
N LYS A 594 0.65 -0.05 -24.14
CA LYS A 594 0.05 0.40 -25.40
C LYS A 594 -1.22 -0.37 -25.77
N THR A 595 -1.27 -1.66 -25.46
CA THR A 595 -2.50 -2.47 -25.55
C THR A 595 -2.60 -3.44 -24.39
N SER A 596 -3.82 -3.79 -24.01
CA SER A 596 -4.15 -4.85 -23.05
C SER A 596 -5.27 -5.71 -23.64
N THR A 597 -5.04 -7.03 -23.73
CA THR A 597 -6.01 -8.00 -24.26
C THR A 597 -6.37 -9.01 -23.18
N ASP A 598 -7.65 -9.21 -22.95
CA ASP A 598 -8.18 -10.15 -21.95
C ASP A 598 -8.34 -11.59 -22.52
N PRO A 599 -8.70 -12.58 -21.69
CA PRO A 599 -8.91 -13.97 -22.13
C PRO A 599 -10.10 -14.17 -23.07
N ASP A 600 -11.03 -13.21 -23.15
CA ASP A 600 -12.14 -13.22 -24.11
C ASP A 600 -11.69 -12.66 -25.49
N GLY A 601 -10.42 -12.26 -25.63
CA GLY A 601 -9.85 -11.65 -26.83
C GLY A 601 -10.18 -10.17 -26.98
N LYS A 602 -10.76 -9.51 -25.96
CA LYS A 602 -11.14 -8.11 -26.03
C LYS A 602 -9.93 -7.23 -25.76
N THR A 603 -9.61 -6.34 -26.69
CA THR A 603 -8.44 -5.45 -26.61
C THR A 603 -8.84 -4.02 -26.25
N SER A 604 -8.20 -3.44 -25.23
CA SER A 604 -8.15 -1.99 -24.99
C SER A 604 -6.80 -1.44 -25.45
N SER A 605 -6.77 -0.20 -25.95
CA SER A 605 -5.55 0.47 -26.42
C SER A 605 -5.38 1.87 -25.82
N TYR A 606 -4.12 2.24 -25.64
CA TYR A 606 -3.69 3.47 -24.97
C TYR A 606 -2.70 4.19 -25.87
N GLN A 607 -2.84 5.50 -25.99
CA GLN A 607 -1.96 6.37 -26.77
C GLN A 607 -1.36 7.42 -25.85
N TYR A 608 -0.13 7.84 -26.13
CA TYR A 608 0.63 8.77 -25.29
C TYR A 608 1.26 9.88 -26.11
N ASP A 609 1.49 11.04 -25.50
CA ASP A 609 2.28 12.13 -26.08
C ASP A 609 3.79 11.95 -25.80
N ALA A 610 4.59 12.91 -26.30
CA ALA A 610 6.04 12.94 -26.08
C ALA A 610 6.44 13.21 -24.62
N GLN A 611 5.52 13.67 -23.79
CA GLN A 611 5.66 13.92 -22.35
C GLN A 611 5.14 12.74 -21.51
N SER A 612 4.80 11.61 -22.15
CA SER A 612 4.25 10.40 -21.52
C SER A 612 2.87 10.57 -20.84
N ASN A 613 2.15 11.65 -21.14
CA ASN A 613 0.74 11.79 -20.76
C ASN A 613 -0.11 10.90 -21.67
N LEU A 614 -1.20 10.36 -21.13
CA LEU A 614 -2.19 9.62 -21.93
C LEU A 614 -2.92 10.60 -22.86
N THR A 615 -3.05 10.31 -24.15
CA THR A 615 -3.78 11.16 -25.12
C THR A 615 -5.09 10.53 -25.58
N ALA A 616 -5.17 9.20 -25.60
CA ALA A 616 -6.40 8.47 -25.84
C ALA A 616 -6.43 7.11 -25.13
N LEU A 617 -7.62 6.71 -24.70
CA LEU A 617 -7.98 5.38 -24.24
C LEU A 617 -9.12 4.88 -25.13
N THR A 618 -8.90 3.79 -25.87
CA THR A 618 -9.97 3.05 -26.55
C THR A 618 -10.26 1.78 -25.75
N ASN A 619 -11.49 1.62 -25.28
CA ASN A 619 -11.88 0.43 -24.52
C ASN A 619 -12.19 -0.77 -25.44
N ALA A 620 -12.40 -1.93 -24.82
CA ALA A 620 -12.83 -3.17 -25.48
C ALA A 620 -14.04 -3.02 -26.44
N ALA A 621 -14.96 -2.10 -26.14
CA ALA A 621 -16.14 -1.81 -26.95
C ALA A 621 -15.88 -0.78 -28.08
N GLN A 622 -14.62 -0.50 -28.39
CA GLN A 622 -14.17 0.50 -29.38
C GLN A 622 -14.62 1.95 -29.08
N GLN A 623 -14.98 2.23 -27.82
CA GLN A 623 -15.32 3.58 -27.38
C GLN A 623 -14.04 4.32 -26.96
N MET A 624 -13.80 5.49 -27.54
CA MET A 624 -12.57 6.27 -27.34
C MET A 624 -12.81 7.48 -26.42
N THR A 625 -12.09 7.54 -25.31
CA THR A 625 -11.93 8.73 -24.47
C THR A 625 -10.63 9.41 -24.85
N GLN A 626 -10.66 10.71 -25.15
CA GLN A 626 -9.46 11.49 -25.48
C GLN A 626 -9.09 12.44 -24.34
N PHE A 627 -7.81 12.72 -24.18
CA PHE A 627 -7.24 13.63 -23.19
C PHE A 627 -6.43 14.67 -23.98
N THR A 628 -7.05 15.82 -24.25
CA THR A 628 -6.61 16.73 -25.31
C THR A 628 -5.69 17.84 -24.81
N ARG A 629 -5.66 18.10 -23.49
CA ARG A 629 -4.88 19.16 -22.86
C ARG A 629 -4.41 18.74 -21.47
N TYR A 630 -3.20 19.18 -21.12
CA TYR A 630 -2.53 18.94 -19.85
C TYR A 630 -1.96 20.24 -19.28
N ASP A 631 -1.79 20.32 -17.97
CA ASP A 631 -0.94 21.34 -17.33
C ASP A 631 0.53 20.89 -17.28
N ALA A 632 1.42 21.77 -16.81
CA ALA A 632 2.85 21.45 -16.69
C ALA A 632 3.12 20.24 -15.77
N ASN A 633 2.32 20.08 -14.70
CA ASN A 633 2.47 19.00 -13.72
C ASN A 633 1.96 17.63 -14.24
N GLY A 634 1.39 17.59 -15.45
CA GLY A 634 0.86 16.37 -16.07
C GLY A 634 -0.57 16.04 -15.63
N ASN A 635 -1.30 17.00 -15.07
CA ASN A 635 -2.73 16.82 -14.78
C ASN A 635 -3.57 17.09 -16.04
N PRO A 636 -4.59 16.27 -16.36
CA PRO A 636 -5.43 16.49 -17.54
C PRO A 636 -6.34 17.71 -17.33
N LEU A 637 -6.26 18.69 -18.22
CA LEU A 637 -7.13 19.89 -18.23
C LEU A 637 -8.40 19.71 -19.06
N GLU A 638 -8.36 18.84 -20.07
CA GLU A 638 -9.51 18.59 -20.95
C GLU A 638 -9.59 17.10 -21.33
N ILE A 639 -10.78 16.51 -21.14
CA ILE A 639 -11.10 15.14 -21.49
C ILE A 639 -12.35 15.14 -22.36
N LEU A 640 -12.34 14.43 -23.49
CA LEU A 640 -13.50 14.19 -24.35
C LEU A 640 -13.96 12.74 -24.17
N SER A 641 -15.20 12.52 -23.72
CA SER A 641 -15.77 11.17 -23.63
C SER A 641 -16.22 10.65 -25.01
N PRO A 642 -16.48 9.34 -25.17
CA PRO A 642 -16.80 8.73 -26.47
C PRO A 642 -18.09 9.25 -27.14
N ASP A 643 -18.97 9.89 -26.37
CA ASP A 643 -20.19 10.57 -26.80
C ASP A 643 -19.95 12.05 -27.23
N GLY A 644 -18.70 12.51 -27.22
CA GLY A 644 -18.32 13.88 -27.55
C GLY A 644 -18.54 14.89 -26.41
N ILE A 645 -18.90 14.46 -25.20
CA ILE A 645 -19.06 15.39 -24.08
C ILE A 645 -17.69 15.80 -23.53
N LYS A 646 -17.44 17.12 -23.50
CA LYS A 646 -16.20 17.69 -22.96
C LYS A 646 -16.27 17.82 -21.44
N SER A 647 -15.26 17.31 -20.76
CA SER A 647 -14.93 17.59 -19.37
C SER A 647 -13.74 18.55 -19.29
N ILE A 648 -13.89 19.68 -18.60
CA ILE A 648 -12.81 20.63 -18.28
C ILE A 648 -12.48 20.48 -16.80
N LEU A 649 -11.18 20.43 -16.48
CA LEU A 649 -10.65 20.24 -15.12
C LEU A 649 -9.70 21.40 -14.78
N THR A 650 -9.71 21.85 -13.52
CA THR A 650 -8.70 22.81 -13.03
C THR A 650 -8.21 22.41 -11.66
N TYR A 651 -6.93 22.67 -11.41
CA TYR A 651 -6.19 22.27 -10.22
C TYR A 651 -5.66 23.50 -9.47
N ASP A 652 -5.35 23.33 -8.18
CA ASP A 652 -4.61 24.32 -7.42
C ASP A 652 -3.09 24.10 -7.48
N ALA A 653 -2.33 24.98 -6.82
CA ALA A 653 -0.86 24.92 -6.77
C ALA A 653 -0.30 23.67 -6.04
N ARG A 654 -1.14 22.89 -5.33
CA ARG A 654 -0.77 21.60 -4.72
C ARG A 654 -1.31 20.40 -5.52
N ASN A 655 -1.65 20.59 -6.80
CA ASN A 655 -2.20 19.57 -7.71
C ASN A 655 -3.54 18.97 -7.25
N ARG A 656 -4.30 19.63 -6.37
CA ARG A 656 -5.64 19.19 -5.98
C ARG A 656 -6.68 19.70 -6.97
N LEU A 657 -7.63 18.85 -7.35
CA LEU A 657 -8.71 19.23 -8.27
C LEU A 657 -9.68 20.23 -7.59
N ILE A 658 -9.83 21.44 -8.12
CA ILE A 658 -10.73 22.48 -7.59
C ILE A 658 -11.99 22.71 -8.44
N SER A 659 -12.01 22.27 -9.69
CA SER A 659 -13.18 22.39 -10.58
C SER A 659 -13.26 21.23 -11.56
N ARG A 660 -14.49 20.76 -11.83
CA ARG A 660 -14.79 19.84 -12.92
C ARG A 660 -16.08 20.24 -13.62
N GLN A 661 -16.01 20.60 -14.89
CA GLN A 661 -17.16 20.95 -15.72
C GLN A 661 -17.38 19.90 -16.81
N VAL A 662 -18.52 19.21 -16.81
CA VAL A 662 -18.92 18.22 -17.83
C VAL A 662 -20.05 18.80 -18.68
N GLY A 663 -19.74 19.28 -19.88
CA GLY A 663 -20.67 20.09 -20.66
C GLY A 663 -21.09 21.35 -19.88
N ALA A 664 -22.36 21.42 -19.47
CA ALA A 664 -22.87 22.49 -18.59
C ALA A 664 -22.81 22.15 -17.08
N ALA A 665 -22.56 20.89 -16.72
CA ALA A 665 -22.62 20.43 -15.34
C ALA A 665 -21.31 20.71 -14.58
N LEU A 666 -21.32 21.71 -13.69
CA LEU A 666 -20.14 22.19 -12.97
C LEU A 666 -20.10 21.70 -11.50
N SER A 667 -19.03 20.99 -11.14
CA SER A 667 -18.63 20.74 -9.76
C SER A 667 -17.47 21.65 -9.33
N ARG A 668 -17.44 22.06 -8.07
CA ARG A 668 -16.32 22.78 -7.44
C ARG A 668 -15.91 22.10 -6.13
N PHE A 669 -14.63 22.19 -5.79
CA PHE A 669 -14.07 21.58 -4.59
C PHE A 669 -13.14 22.56 -3.89
N ASP A 670 -13.38 22.79 -2.60
CA ASP A 670 -12.52 23.59 -1.74
C ASP A 670 -11.86 22.68 -0.71
N TYR A 671 -10.64 23.03 -0.29
CA TYR A 671 -9.86 22.24 0.66
C TYR A 671 -9.52 23.05 1.91
N TRP A 672 -9.36 22.36 3.02
CA TRP A 672 -8.68 22.88 4.20
C TRP A 672 -7.16 23.03 3.89
N PRO A 673 -6.44 23.92 4.60
CA PRO A 673 -4.99 24.06 4.46
C PRO A 673 -4.23 22.72 4.56
N THR A 674 -4.74 21.78 5.37
CA THR A 674 -4.20 20.44 5.62
C THR A 674 -4.26 19.48 4.43
N GLY A 675 -4.92 19.84 3.32
CA GLY A 675 -5.14 18.94 2.19
C GLY A 675 -6.53 18.29 2.16
N LEU A 676 -7.23 18.27 3.30
CA LEU A 676 -8.53 17.62 3.44
C LEU A 676 -9.62 18.37 2.66
N LEU A 677 -10.54 17.65 2.02
CA LEU A 677 -11.69 18.23 1.32
C LEU A 677 -12.54 19.02 2.32
N LYS A 678 -12.77 20.31 2.10
CA LYS A 678 -13.61 21.16 2.96
C LYS A 678 -15.04 21.23 2.46
N GLN A 679 -15.21 21.40 1.15
CA GLN A 679 -16.52 21.58 0.53
C GLN A 679 -16.52 20.97 -0.87
N ALA A 680 -17.65 20.39 -1.26
CA ALA A 680 -17.96 20.02 -2.63
C ALA A 680 -19.30 20.66 -3.05
N THR A 681 -19.26 21.49 -4.09
CA THR A 681 -20.47 21.99 -4.76
C THR A 681 -20.74 21.11 -5.98
N LEU A 682 -21.96 20.60 -6.11
CA LEU A 682 -22.40 19.76 -7.23
C LEU A 682 -23.12 20.58 -8.32
N PRO A 683 -23.27 20.02 -9.54
CA PRO A 683 -23.98 20.68 -10.64
C PRO A 683 -25.45 21.01 -10.35
N SER A 684 -26.05 20.34 -9.36
CA SER A 684 -27.41 20.59 -8.86
C SER A 684 -27.52 21.83 -7.95
N GLY A 685 -26.40 22.47 -7.60
CA GLY A 685 -26.34 23.50 -6.54
C GLY A 685 -26.36 22.93 -5.12
N LEU A 686 -26.35 21.60 -4.95
CA LEU A 686 -26.12 20.96 -3.65
C LEU A 686 -24.68 21.22 -3.21
N VAL A 687 -24.52 21.82 -2.04
CA VAL A 687 -23.22 22.06 -1.40
C VAL A 687 -23.10 21.12 -0.22
N ILE A 688 -22.02 20.35 -0.17
CA ILE A 688 -21.71 19.41 0.91
C ILE A 688 -20.43 19.87 1.60
N ASN A 689 -20.45 20.07 2.91
CA ASN A 689 -19.28 20.42 3.71
C ASN A 689 -18.79 19.22 4.52
N TYR A 690 -17.49 19.19 4.79
CA TYR A 690 -16.80 18.14 5.51
C TYR A 690 -15.97 18.77 6.64
N LEU A 691 -16.24 18.34 7.88
CA LEU A 691 -15.49 18.74 9.06
C LEU A 691 -14.67 17.57 9.58
N TYR A 692 -13.50 17.89 10.13
CA TYR A 692 -12.56 16.94 10.67
C TYR A 692 -12.19 17.33 12.08
N ASP A 693 -11.87 16.36 12.92
CA ASP A 693 -11.18 16.63 14.18
C ASP A 693 -9.69 16.96 13.94
N ALA A 694 -9.00 17.39 14.99
CA ALA A 694 -7.58 17.74 14.93
C ALA A 694 -6.66 16.55 14.62
N ALA A 695 -7.16 15.31 14.64
CA ALA A 695 -6.47 14.11 14.20
C ALA A 695 -6.80 13.76 12.73
N HIS A 696 -7.38 14.70 11.98
CA HIS A 696 -7.72 14.61 10.55
C HIS A 696 -8.77 13.54 10.23
N ARG A 697 -9.59 13.15 11.21
CA ARG A 697 -10.67 12.18 11.03
C ARG A 697 -11.99 12.88 10.75
N LEU A 698 -12.74 12.38 9.79
CA LEU A 698 -14.04 12.97 9.39
C LEU A 698 -15.03 12.88 10.55
N SER A 699 -15.39 14.02 11.12
CA SER A 699 -16.28 14.14 12.28
C SER A 699 -17.72 14.51 11.88
N GLU A 700 -17.90 15.25 10.78
CA GLU A 700 -19.23 15.66 10.33
C GLU A 700 -19.30 15.89 8.81
N ILE A 701 -20.46 15.58 8.24
CA ILE A 701 -20.86 15.96 6.88
C ILE A 701 -22.17 16.75 6.97
N THR A 702 -22.27 17.92 6.34
CA THR A 702 -23.50 18.72 6.23
C THR A 702 -23.84 19.03 4.78
N ASP A 703 -25.10 19.28 4.45
CA ASP A 703 -25.48 19.93 3.18
C ASP A 703 -26.15 21.30 3.35
N ASN A 704 -26.23 22.07 2.26
CA ASN A 704 -26.97 23.34 2.22
C ASN A 704 -28.50 23.20 2.23
N GLN A 705 -29.03 21.98 2.42
CA GLN A 705 -30.45 21.73 2.68
C GLN A 705 -30.71 21.51 4.18
N GLY A 706 -29.67 21.46 5.01
CA GLY A 706 -29.75 21.41 6.47
C GLY A 706 -29.62 20.01 7.08
N HIS A 707 -29.55 18.94 6.28
CA HIS A 707 -29.31 17.61 6.87
C HIS A 707 -27.82 17.41 7.19
N ARG A 708 -27.53 16.64 8.25
CA ARG A 708 -26.15 16.34 8.68
C ARG A 708 -25.97 14.88 9.06
N GLU A 709 -24.74 14.37 8.91
CA GLU A 709 -24.27 13.11 9.50
C GLU A 709 -23.08 13.42 10.43
N VAL A 710 -23.22 13.13 11.72
CA VAL A 710 -22.19 13.31 12.76
C VAL A 710 -21.61 11.94 13.13
N TYR A 711 -20.28 11.87 13.25
CA TYR A 711 -19.53 10.64 13.49
C TYR A 711 -18.87 10.67 14.88
N THR A 712 -19.24 9.73 15.74
CA THR A 712 -18.50 9.49 17.00
C THR A 712 -17.45 8.42 16.73
N LEU A 713 -16.18 8.77 16.98
CA LEU A 713 -15.02 7.93 16.69
C LEU A 713 -14.22 7.65 17.97
N ASN A 714 -13.93 6.38 18.25
CA ASN A 714 -13.11 5.97 19.40
C ASN A 714 -11.63 6.37 19.21
N LYS A 715 -10.78 6.10 20.19
CA LYS A 715 -9.36 6.48 20.14
C LYS A 715 -8.53 5.76 19.08
N ALA A 716 -9.01 4.66 18.50
CA ALA A 716 -8.37 3.96 17.37
C ALA A 716 -8.97 4.34 15.99
N GLY A 717 -9.73 5.45 15.92
CA GLY A 717 -10.35 5.91 14.67
C GLY A 717 -11.55 5.08 14.20
N LEU A 718 -11.98 4.09 14.98
CA LEU A 718 -13.14 3.26 14.62
C LEU A 718 -14.45 3.98 14.98
N GLN A 719 -15.43 3.84 14.10
CA GLN A 719 -16.73 4.50 14.20
C GLN A 719 -17.63 3.78 15.22
N GLU A 720 -17.91 4.45 16.34
CA GLU A 720 -18.84 3.96 17.37
C GLU A 720 -20.29 4.33 17.06
N GLN A 721 -20.53 5.51 16.48
CA GLN A 721 -21.87 6.01 16.21
C GLN A 721 -21.91 6.85 14.94
N VAL A 722 -23.05 6.79 14.23
CA VAL A 722 -23.42 7.76 13.19
C VAL A 722 -24.82 8.28 13.47
N ASP A 723 -24.91 9.56 13.79
CA ASP A 723 -26.18 10.26 14.00
C ASP A 723 -26.52 11.08 12.77
N ARG A 724 -27.70 10.83 12.20
CA ARG A 724 -28.22 11.54 11.03
C ARG A 724 -29.39 12.40 11.44
N TYR A 725 -29.34 13.67 11.09
CA TYR A 725 -30.40 14.63 11.40
C TYR A 725 -30.95 15.23 10.11
N ASP A 726 -32.26 15.43 10.08
CA ASP A 726 -32.98 16.13 9.02
C ASP A 726 -32.87 17.66 9.20
N PRO A 727 -33.34 18.50 8.25
CA PRO A 727 -33.12 19.95 8.25
C PRO A 727 -33.58 20.68 9.51
N ASP A 728 -34.64 20.19 10.15
CA ASP A 728 -35.15 20.71 11.43
C ASP A 728 -34.28 20.31 12.65
N SER A 729 -33.04 19.84 12.41
CA SER A 729 -32.10 19.30 13.40
C SER A 729 -32.62 18.14 14.27
N THR A 730 -33.73 17.53 13.86
CA THR A 730 -34.29 16.33 14.52
C THR A 730 -33.51 15.09 14.10
N LEU A 731 -33.17 14.23 15.07
CA LEU A 731 -32.47 12.97 14.80
C LEU A 731 -33.38 12.03 13.99
N ALA A 732 -33.02 11.83 12.73
CA ALA A 732 -33.75 11.01 11.77
C ALA A 732 -33.37 9.52 11.87
N ASN A 733 -32.10 9.24 12.19
CA ASN A 733 -31.58 7.88 12.39
C ASN A 733 -30.22 7.91 13.11
N GLY A 734 -30.14 7.30 14.29
CA GLY A 734 -28.89 7.01 14.98
C GLY A 734 -28.51 5.53 14.86
N LEU A 735 -27.30 5.24 14.38
CA LEU A 735 -26.75 3.88 14.34
C LEU A 735 -25.57 3.78 15.30
N LEU A 736 -25.74 3.02 16.39
CA LEU A 736 -24.68 2.67 17.32
C LEU A 736 -24.03 1.34 16.90
N GLN A 737 -22.73 1.33 16.64
CA GLN A 737 -21.93 0.12 16.46
C GLN A 737 -21.20 -0.20 17.76
N VAL A 738 -21.78 -1.13 18.54
CA VAL A 738 -21.16 -1.61 19.79
C VAL A 738 -19.96 -2.52 19.45
N GLN A 739 -18.77 -1.93 19.39
CA GLN A 739 -17.52 -2.69 19.45
C GLN A 739 -17.12 -2.90 20.90
N GLN A 740 -17.21 -4.14 21.39
CA GLN A 740 -16.74 -4.48 22.73
C GLN A 740 -15.20 -4.50 22.77
N ALA A 741 -14.60 -3.46 23.35
CA ALA A 741 -13.21 -3.53 23.80
C ALA A 741 -13.13 -4.48 25.01
N GLN A 742 -12.65 -5.71 24.79
CA GLN A 742 -12.45 -6.69 25.86
C GLN A 742 -11.00 -6.66 26.35
N SER A 743 -10.75 -5.86 27.39
CA SER A 743 -9.48 -5.90 28.12
C SER A 743 -9.50 -6.99 29.18
N VAL A 744 -8.78 -8.09 28.98
CA VAL A 744 -8.40 -8.99 30.08
C VAL A 744 -6.91 -9.30 29.99
N LYS A 745 -6.17 -8.73 30.94
CA LYS A 745 -4.81 -9.15 31.27
C LYS A 745 -4.92 -10.46 32.07
N PRO A 746 -4.34 -11.58 31.65
CA PRO A 746 -4.23 -12.75 32.53
C PRO A 746 -3.50 -12.33 33.82
N ALA A 747 -3.98 -12.79 34.97
CA ALA A 747 -3.25 -12.64 36.22
C ALA A 747 -1.90 -13.39 36.12
N LYS A 748 -0.91 -12.91 36.88
CA LYS A 748 0.47 -13.44 36.93
C LYS A 748 0.53 -14.93 37.23
#